data_AF-A0A8W8L6A5-F1
#
_entry.id   AF-A0A8W8L6A5-F1
#
_cell.length_a   1.000
_cell.length_b   1.000
_cell.length_c   1.000
_cell.angle_alpha   90.00
_cell.angle_beta   90.00
_cell.angle_gamma   90.00
#
_symmetry.space_group_name_H-M   'P 1'
#
loop_
_entity.id
_entity.type
_entity.pdbx_description
1 polymer ?
#
loop_
_entity_poly.entity_id
_entity_poly.type
_entity_poly.pdbx_seq_one_letter_code
_entity_poly.pdbx_strand_id
1 'polypeptide(L)'
;MEILLLAVGVTLVIAQDPCLPTYHKLISEPHRSIQFQPEPTDKLQCDNGLPSGWYVFDNNDEMPTSCVTQFHCGTHYPLWMQGANPSKADGIVRRKACSNIHGSASQTCCDFSLDIQVKNCGTFYVYYLQTVPGCAMAYCAGNKKVCNVGGQIAVGGNCPDLYPKLTSMPVLQKPEVTPTKEVRFPCRIDYPIGQPDVAFTVTWTVDGHELLDPTTKTPVKTVLVGDSRIAYLDAMKLKYNLGKELKCNVSSYHPSKGPGISSDTLSSNGYWCGIKVSQDRINVDEGGPEKTVKVESTIPIPCTSIFQDSCKLTVVLKGLQHPTDAVMSGCHLDLKLDNVTGMYSTYLKIKATRDFIKDNNQVHQLGFQPLPGFPHAMWENYTMTPITIGTTDKEHGSCNPWGDPHFRGFDLKKNYNVYEIGDFTLYKSQNQKRPFEVQVRTWPCGSLHPCICAVIAREGNDVVEVDQCEKRAGVVEAPSVSFPTGHPLEGTTVSRDNKTGKIFSINFPSGTRIQVKTGISKGRHGKEHLPYMNVDVQAPPDDHNAAEGLCGNWNGEEVDALRGGDGHVYTPTTVTNFTKSWQLPSGTSMFYQLPKYEQHLAPKFEYCSCNQGPVECTKAGNGALNPSKQSDGTPISDKNKPHRRSARSYSDHYPDQHLSFDPKMIARRLKRNVGATFPTPSGITESRARDYCRHTFMSASLYSKCQHSNILAEIIDGCVEDIKYSDSVDAFKLSAMNAYDSICYNELAQDPKNIHYVNGVPVVSSSISGCPNQCSLTGNCVSGVCHCHHGYTSGDCSVQIGVAPKIYRLRGDGLCDIRTRPCRQANVIVDNIVESDTLSCRITPVDLSSGQPVESGPAVKTKGEFLSFLEVQCPIPESNVMKGLSAKGFKISITSDGHLYSQEALFIVADGYCTKCTAAGVCTHNPDSCFIDGMCYRNGDQDSKGQVCDPSVSTVDWTYSKTVQEIDHYTATFTGCRCPYNTNLFDCACCQNGGCQCGEIQPNQCTNCNNKALCGSNPGLFPPPTQ
;
A
#
# COMPACT_ATOMS: atom_id res chain seq x y z
N MET A 1 -61.65 14.80 -60.36
CA MET A 1 -61.88 15.48 -61.66
C MET A 1 -60.63 16.29 -61.92
N GLU A 2 -59.86 16.10 -62.99
CA GLU A 2 -60.11 15.60 -64.35
C GLU A 2 -58.88 14.78 -64.79
N ILE A 3 -59.01 13.52 -65.22
CA ILE A 3 -59.29 12.98 -66.57
C ILE A 3 -58.13 13.12 -67.59
N LEU A 4 -57.56 11.94 -67.90
CA LEU A 4 -56.99 11.40 -69.16
C LEU A 4 -56.21 12.29 -70.14
N LEU A 5 -55.03 11.79 -70.54
CA LEU A 5 -54.86 11.24 -71.90
C LEU A 5 -53.64 10.31 -71.99
N LEU A 6 -53.90 9.07 -72.43
CA LEU A 6 -52.93 8.09 -72.90
C LEU A 6 -52.41 8.49 -74.28
N ALA A 7 -51.09 8.54 -74.45
CA ALA A 7 -50.44 8.45 -75.75
C ALA A 7 -49.31 7.42 -75.66
N VAL A 8 -49.52 6.29 -76.33
CA VAL A 8 -48.52 5.24 -76.53
C VAL A 8 -47.50 5.75 -77.55
N GLY A 9 -46.33 6.14 -77.07
CA GLY A 9 -45.14 6.34 -77.89
C GLY A 9 -44.24 5.12 -77.77
N VAL A 10 -44.27 4.23 -78.75
CA VAL A 10 -43.22 3.22 -78.93
C VAL A 10 -41.97 3.98 -79.37
N THR A 11 -41.10 4.33 -78.42
CA THR A 11 -39.73 4.70 -78.76
C THR A 11 -39.03 3.44 -79.25
N LEU A 12 -38.81 3.38 -80.56
CA LEU A 12 -37.82 2.48 -81.16
C LEU A 12 -36.49 2.76 -80.44
N VAL A 13 -36.06 1.87 -79.56
CA VAL A 13 -34.67 1.86 -79.09
C VAL A 13 -33.86 1.41 -80.30
N ILE A 14 -33.36 2.38 -81.08
CA ILE A 14 -32.29 2.11 -82.03
C ILE A 14 -31.18 1.49 -81.18
N ALA A 15 -30.86 0.22 -81.41
CA ALA A 15 -29.74 -0.45 -80.76
C ALA A 15 -28.50 0.43 -81.03
N GLN A 16 -28.03 1.12 -79.99
CA GLN A 16 -26.91 2.04 -80.10
C GLN A 16 -25.71 1.24 -80.57
N ASP A 17 -25.24 1.53 -81.79
CA ASP A 17 -24.12 0.78 -82.35
C ASP A 17 -22.84 1.15 -81.56
N PRO A 18 -22.23 0.22 -80.81
CA PRO A 18 -21.05 0.52 -80.01
C PRO A 18 -19.82 0.89 -80.87
N CYS A 19 -19.88 0.70 -82.19
CA CYS A 19 -18.85 1.15 -83.11
C CYS A 19 -18.83 2.68 -83.32
N LEU A 20 -19.87 3.41 -82.92
CA LEU A 20 -19.88 4.87 -83.00
C LEU A 20 -19.17 5.47 -81.78
N PRO A 21 -18.33 6.51 -81.93
CA PRO A 21 -17.55 7.13 -80.85
C PRO A 21 -18.36 7.59 -79.63
N THR A 22 -19.63 7.94 -79.82
CA THR A 22 -20.53 8.39 -78.74
C THR A 22 -20.94 7.25 -77.79
N TYR A 23 -20.79 5.99 -78.20
CA TYR A 23 -21.33 4.81 -77.49
C TYR A 23 -20.26 3.87 -76.94
N HIS A 24 -18.98 4.25 -77.02
CA HIS A 24 -17.89 3.54 -76.33
C HIS A 24 -16.93 4.54 -75.67
N LYS A 25 -16.13 4.04 -74.73
CA LYS A 25 -15.07 4.81 -74.06
C LYS A 25 -13.70 4.29 -74.46
N LEU A 26 -12.71 5.17 -74.46
CA LEU A 26 -11.32 4.80 -74.74
C LEU A 26 -10.60 4.39 -73.44
N ILE A 27 -9.92 3.25 -73.47
CA ILE A 27 -8.96 2.81 -72.44
C ILE A 27 -7.56 3.00 -73.04
N SER A 28 -6.76 3.91 -72.47
CA SER A 28 -5.52 4.39 -73.09
C SER A 28 -4.25 4.08 -72.28
N GLU A 29 -4.27 3.11 -71.37
CA GLU A 29 -3.08 2.69 -70.63
C GLU A 29 -2.25 1.67 -71.43
N PRO A 30 -1.09 2.05 -72.00
CA PRO A 30 -0.30 1.16 -72.85
C PRO A 30 0.32 -0.01 -72.06
N HIS A 31 0.50 0.13 -70.74
CA HIS A 31 1.01 -0.92 -69.86
C HIS A 31 0.07 -2.13 -69.72
N ARG A 32 -1.13 -2.10 -70.33
CA ARG A 32 -2.04 -3.26 -70.42
C ARG A 32 -1.57 -4.34 -71.40
N SER A 33 -0.45 -4.12 -72.09
CA SER A 33 0.11 -5.12 -73.00
C SER A 33 0.58 -6.39 -72.30
N ILE A 34 0.37 -7.53 -72.97
CA ILE A 34 0.89 -8.84 -72.54
C ILE A 34 2.42 -8.92 -72.52
N GLN A 35 3.13 -7.93 -73.06
CA GLN A 35 4.59 -7.87 -73.01
C GLN A 35 5.12 -7.03 -71.83
N PHE A 36 4.24 -6.38 -71.06
CA PHE A 36 4.64 -5.55 -69.91
C PHE A 36 4.44 -6.31 -68.60
N GLN A 37 5.51 -6.44 -67.82
CA GLN A 37 5.50 -6.98 -66.46
C GLN A 37 5.74 -5.84 -65.45
N PRO A 38 4.87 -5.67 -64.43
CA PRO A 38 5.12 -4.67 -63.39
C PRO A 38 6.22 -5.15 -62.44
N GLU A 39 7.08 -4.23 -62.03
CA GLU A 39 8.07 -4.45 -60.97
C GLU A 39 7.46 -4.26 -59.57
N PRO A 40 8.10 -4.72 -58.47
CA PRO A 40 7.53 -4.69 -57.12
C PRO A 40 7.10 -3.31 -56.58
N THR A 41 7.69 -2.24 -57.09
CA THR A 41 7.42 -0.85 -56.70
C THR A 41 6.45 -0.13 -57.65
N ASP A 42 6.08 -0.75 -58.78
CA ASP A 42 5.18 -0.14 -59.76
C ASP A 42 3.73 -0.14 -59.26
N LYS A 43 3.01 0.94 -59.55
CA LYS A 43 1.56 0.98 -59.31
C LYS A 43 0.85 0.04 -60.28
N LEU A 44 0.24 -1.01 -59.75
CA LEU A 44 -0.46 -2.01 -60.54
C LEU A 44 -1.75 -1.46 -61.14
N GLN A 45 -2.03 -1.85 -62.39
CA GLN A 45 -3.31 -1.63 -63.05
C GLN A 45 -4.42 -2.35 -62.30
N CYS A 46 -5.53 -1.66 -62.09
CA CYS A 46 -6.70 -2.22 -61.45
C CYS A 46 -8.00 -1.69 -62.06
N ASP A 47 -8.83 -2.61 -62.56
CA ASP A 47 -10.14 -2.30 -63.14
C ASP A 47 -11.29 -2.48 -62.12
N ASN A 48 -10.98 -2.60 -60.83
CA ASN A 48 -11.98 -2.61 -59.77
C ASN A 48 -12.59 -1.22 -59.66
N GLY A 49 -13.84 -1.06 -60.09
CA GLY A 49 -14.49 0.24 -60.26
C GLY A 49 -14.54 0.72 -61.72
N LEU A 50 -14.03 -0.04 -62.69
CA LEU A 50 -14.28 0.22 -64.12
C LEU A 50 -15.77 -0.01 -64.42
N PRO A 51 -16.56 1.02 -64.80
CA PRO A 51 -18.00 0.85 -64.99
C PRO A 51 -18.28 -0.11 -66.13
N SER A 52 -19.25 -1.00 -65.98
CA SER A 52 -19.63 -1.90 -67.07
C SER A 52 -20.12 -1.10 -68.29
N GLY A 53 -19.63 -1.42 -69.48
CA GLY A 53 -19.92 -0.64 -70.68
C GLY A 53 -19.04 -1.02 -71.88
N TRP A 54 -19.25 -0.36 -73.01
CA TRP A 54 -18.47 -0.56 -74.23
C TRP A 54 -17.17 0.25 -74.20
N TYR A 55 -16.05 -0.43 -74.47
CA TYR A 55 -14.71 0.13 -74.46
C TYR A 55 -13.95 -0.25 -75.73
N VAL A 56 -13.08 0.65 -76.17
CA VAL A 56 -12.05 0.41 -77.18
C VAL A 56 -10.70 0.64 -76.51
N PHE A 57 -9.73 -0.23 -76.78
CA PHE A 57 -8.36 -0.01 -76.35
C PHE A 57 -7.62 0.85 -77.37
N ASP A 58 -6.74 1.72 -76.87
CA ASP A 58 -5.98 2.64 -77.70
C ASP A 58 -5.13 1.93 -78.77
N ASN A 59 -4.85 2.61 -79.88
CA ASN A 59 -4.15 2.06 -81.05
C ASN A 59 -4.77 0.80 -81.69
N ASN A 60 -6.09 0.62 -81.52
CA ASN A 60 -6.86 -0.54 -81.96
C ASN A 60 -6.32 -1.86 -81.39
N ASP A 61 -5.74 -1.81 -80.19
CA ASP A 61 -5.20 -3.00 -79.53
C ASP A 61 -6.34 -3.99 -79.18
N GLU A 62 -6.07 -5.28 -79.40
CA GLU A 62 -7.04 -6.35 -79.16
C GLU A 62 -6.80 -6.98 -77.80
N MET A 63 -7.87 -7.44 -77.13
CA MET A 63 -7.72 -8.32 -75.98
C MET A 63 -7.05 -9.63 -76.45
N PRO A 64 -6.02 -10.13 -75.76
CA PRO A 64 -5.37 -11.38 -76.11
C PRO A 64 -6.36 -12.54 -76.03
N THR A 65 -6.39 -13.37 -77.08
CA THR A 65 -7.31 -14.52 -77.18
C THR A 65 -6.71 -15.83 -76.65
N SER A 66 -5.51 -15.74 -76.06
CA SER A 66 -4.76 -16.85 -75.49
C SER A 66 -4.30 -16.51 -74.07
N CYS A 67 -4.02 -17.56 -73.30
CA CYS A 67 -3.59 -17.51 -71.90
C CYS A 67 -2.46 -16.50 -71.66
N VAL A 68 -2.67 -15.60 -70.70
CA VAL A 68 -1.64 -14.66 -70.21
C VAL A 68 -1.22 -15.10 -68.82
N THR A 69 0.08 -15.25 -68.59
CA THR A 69 0.64 -15.65 -67.29
C THR A 69 0.58 -14.49 -66.27
N GLN A 70 0.57 -14.81 -64.98
CA GLN A 70 0.60 -13.82 -63.89
C GLN A 70 1.69 -12.75 -64.06
N PHE A 71 1.49 -11.58 -63.42
CA PHE A 71 2.42 -10.44 -63.47
C PHE A 71 2.65 -9.87 -64.88
N HIS A 72 1.61 -9.85 -65.72
CA HIS A 72 1.63 -9.21 -67.03
C HIS A 72 0.46 -8.23 -67.17
N CYS A 73 0.45 -7.43 -68.24
CA CYS A 73 -0.56 -6.38 -68.46
C CYS A 73 -0.58 -5.33 -67.34
N GLY A 74 0.57 -5.14 -66.71
CA GLY A 74 0.76 -4.18 -65.62
C GLY A 74 -0.01 -4.52 -64.35
N THR A 75 -0.45 -5.77 -64.18
CA THR A 75 -1.24 -6.22 -63.04
C THR A 75 -0.76 -7.59 -62.55
N HIS A 76 -1.19 -8.02 -61.36
CA HIS A 76 -0.87 -9.36 -60.87
C HIS A 76 -1.71 -10.42 -61.57
N TYR A 77 -2.99 -10.12 -61.81
CA TYR A 77 -4.00 -11.04 -62.33
C TYR A 77 -4.57 -10.54 -63.67
N PRO A 78 -3.92 -10.86 -64.80
CA PRO A 78 -4.32 -10.37 -66.12
C PRO A 78 -5.59 -11.06 -66.65
N LEU A 79 -6.51 -10.28 -67.24
CA LEU A 79 -7.69 -10.82 -67.92
C LEU A 79 -7.50 -10.86 -69.45
N TRP A 80 -7.63 -12.06 -70.01
CA TRP A 80 -7.56 -12.36 -71.45
C TRP A 80 -8.90 -12.93 -71.96
N MET A 81 -9.19 -12.85 -73.25
CA MET A 81 -10.48 -13.29 -73.80
C MET A 81 -10.45 -14.76 -74.25
N GLN A 82 -11.32 -15.59 -73.70
CA GLN A 82 -11.50 -16.98 -74.14
C GLN A 82 -12.36 -17.05 -75.42
N GLY A 83 -11.71 -17.39 -76.53
CA GLY A 83 -12.32 -17.56 -77.85
C GLY A 83 -11.82 -16.55 -78.89
N ALA A 84 -11.97 -16.86 -80.17
CA ALA A 84 -11.50 -15.99 -81.25
C ALA A 84 -12.32 -14.68 -81.37
N ASN A 85 -11.67 -13.62 -81.85
CA ASN A 85 -12.32 -12.36 -82.20
C ASN A 85 -13.38 -12.60 -83.33
N PRO A 86 -14.57 -11.95 -83.26
CA PRO A 86 -15.61 -12.13 -84.27
C PRO A 86 -15.25 -11.51 -85.63
N SER A 87 -15.84 -12.03 -86.70
CA SER A 87 -15.86 -11.37 -88.00
C SER A 87 -16.86 -10.20 -88.01
N LYS A 88 -16.77 -9.31 -89.00
CA LYS A 88 -17.73 -8.19 -89.15
C LYS A 88 -19.17 -8.65 -89.35
N ALA A 89 -19.37 -9.85 -89.92
CA ALA A 89 -20.69 -10.43 -90.15
C ALA A 89 -21.34 -10.98 -88.87
N ASP A 90 -20.53 -11.33 -87.86
CA ASP A 90 -21.02 -11.99 -86.63
C ASP A 90 -21.73 -11.04 -85.65
N GLY A 91 -21.63 -9.72 -85.87
CA GLY A 91 -22.26 -8.73 -84.99
C GLY A 91 -21.69 -8.73 -83.57
N ILE A 92 -22.55 -8.55 -82.56
CA ILE A 92 -22.16 -8.61 -81.15
C ILE A 92 -22.14 -10.07 -80.69
N VAL A 93 -20.99 -10.56 -80.24
CA VAL A 93 -20.83 -11.94 -79.77
C VAL A 93 -20.43 -11.98 -78.30
N ARG A 94 -21.00 -12.90 -77.54
CA ARG A 94 -20.63 -13.15 -76.13
C ARG A 94 -19.31 -13.95 -76.05
N ARG A 95 -18.46 -13.56 -75.11
CA ARG A 95 -17.17 -14.20 -74.80
C ARG A 95 -16.97 -14.21 -73.28
N LYS A 96 -15.96 -14.91 -72.81
CA LYS A 96 -15.52 -14.86 -71.42
C LYS A 96 -14.16 -14.19 -71.33
N ALA A 97 -13.98 -13.26 -70.39
CA ALA A 97 -12.67 -12.77 -70.00
C ALA A 97 -12.16 -13.62 -68.83
N CYS A 98 -11.10 -14.39 -69.06
CA CYS A 98 -10.49 -15.33 -68.14
C CYS A 98 -9.27 -14.71 -67.45
N SER A 99 -9.08 -15.00 -66.16
CA SER A 99 -7.88 -14.64 -65.40
C SER A 99 -7.11 -15.90 -64.99
N ASN A 100 -5.78 -15.83 -65.13
CA ASN A 100 -4.86 -16.85 -64.63
C ASN A 100 -4.34 -16.45 -63.25
N ILE A 101 -5.02 -16.89 -62.19
CA ILE A 101 -4.71 -16.51 -60.81
C ILE A 101 -3.63 -17.42 -60.22
N HIS A 102 -3.62 -18.69 -60.61
CA HIS A 102 -2.67 -19.69 -60.09
C HIS A 102 -1.41 -19.86 -60.95
N GLY A 103 -1.22 -19.01 -61.97
CA GLY A 103 -0.05 -19.00 -62.83
C GLY A 103 0.16 -20.34 -63.55
N SER A 104 1.39 -20.85 -63.52
CA SER A 104 1.76 -22.12 -64.17
C SER A 104 1.07 -23.36 -63.57
N ALA A 105 0.43 -23.23 -62.40
CA ALA A 105 -0.30 -24.31 -61.74
C ALA A 105 -1.76 -24.43 -62.20
N SER A 106 -2.27 -23.47 -62.98
CA SER A 106 -3.62 -23.55 -63.56
C SER A 106 -3.65 -24.55 -64.71
N GLN A 107 -4.46 -25.60 -64.60
CA GLN A 107 -4.66 -26.57 -65.69
C GLN A 107 -5.44 -25.99 -66.88
N THR A 108 -6.25 -24.95 -66.65
CA THR A 108 -7.14 -24.35 -67.66
C THR A 108 -6.75 -22.92 -68.05
N CYS A 109 -5.86 -22.27 -67.31
CA CYS A 109 -5.50 -20.85 -67.42
C CYS A 109 -6.72 -19.89 -67.35
N CYS A 110 -7.81 -20.35 -66.75
CA CYS A 110 -9.05 -19.60 -66.56
C CYS A 110 -9.65 -20.00 -65.21
N ASP A 111 -9.00 -19.56 -64.13
CA ASP A 111 -9.42 -19.85 -62.75
C ASP A 111 -10.64 -19.00 -62.36
N PHE A 112 -10.75 -17.82 -62.97
CA PHE A 112 -11.84 -16.87 -62.82
C PHE A 112 -12.27 -16.35 -64.20
N SER A 113 -13.56 -16.13 -64.41
CA SER A 113 -14.07 -15.59 -65.68
C SER A 113 -15.20 -14.57 -65.49
N LEU A 114 -15.22 -13.55 -66.33
CA LEU A 114 -16.32 -12.58 -66.47
C LEU A 114 -16.95 -12.69 -67.86
N ASP A 115 -18.28 -12.61 -67.93
CA ASP A 115 -18.96 -12.57 -69.23
C ASP A 115 -18.77 -11.20 -69.88
N ILE A 116 -18.22 -11.18 -71.09
CA ILE A 116 -18.01 -9.96 -71.88
C ILE A 116 -18.70 -10.09 -73.23
N GLN A 117 -18.84 -8.98 -73.95
CA GLN A 117 -19.30 -8.98 -75.34
C GLN A 117 -18.25 -8.31 -76.23
N VAL A 118 -18.16 -8.71 -77.49
CA VAL A 118 -17.23 -8.10 -78.45
C VAL A 118 -17.91 -7.95 -79.80
N LYS A 119 -17.67 -6.83 -80.48
CA LYS A 119 -18.10 -6.58 -81.86
C LYS A 119 -16.92 -6.10 -82.69
N ASN A 120 -16.82 -6.60 -83.92
CA ASN A 120 -15.85 -6.15 -84.92
C ASN A 120 -16.41 -4.94 -85.68
N CYS A 121 -15.79 -3.78 -85.54
CA CYS A 121 -16.21 -2.54 -86.19
C CYS A 121 -15.53 -2.30 -87.56
N GLY A 122 -14.70 -3.25 -88.00
CA GLY A 122 -13.97 -3.23 -89.25
C GLY A 122 -12.49 -2.91 -89.05
N THR A 123 -12.17 -1.77 -88.43
CA THR A 123 -10.78 -1.33 -88.17
C THR A 123 -10.33 -1.53 -86.72
N PHE A 124 -11.26 -1.80 -85.81
CA PHE A 124 -11.02 -2.06 -84.39
C PHE A 124 -12.12 -2.95 -83.81
N TYR A 125 -11.89 -3.44 -82.60
CA TYR A 125 -12.87 -4.19 -81.81
C TYR A 125 -13.37 -3.34 -80.65
N VAL A 126 -14.66 -3.44 -80.35
CA VAL A 126 -15.27 -2.82 -79.18
C VAL A 126 -15.73 -3.92 -78.21
N TYR A 127 -15.40 -3.77 -76.94
CA TYR A 127 -15.61 -4.77 -75.89
C TYR A 127 -16.55 -4.25 -74.81
N TYR A 128 -17.61 -4.98 -74.51
CA TYR A 128 -18.43 -4.72 -73.33
C TYR A 128 -17.75 -5.37 -72.12
N LEU A 129 -17.05 -4.55 -71.33
CA LEU A 129 -16.29 -4.99 -70.16
C LEU A 129 -17.14 -4.86 -68.90
N GLN A 130 -16.80 -5.63 -67.85
CA GLN A 130 -17.44 -5.56 -66.54
C GLN A 130 -16.43 -5.07 -65.49
N THR A 131 -16.90 -4.55 -64.36
CA THR A 131 -16.00 -4.31 -63.22
C THR A 131 -15.42 -5.64 -62.73
N VAL A 132 -14.12 -5.67 -62.44
CA VAL A 132 -13.48 -6.85 -61.81
C VAL A 132 -13.71 -6.83 -60.30
N PRO A 133 -13.66 -7.98 -59.59
CA PRO A 133 -14.07 -8.07 -58.18
C PRO A 133 -13.04 -7.57 -57.14
N GLY A 134 -11.85 -7.12 -57.56
CA GLY A 134 -10.77 -6.74 -56.65
C GLY A 134 -9.51 -6.23 -57.36
N CYS A 135 -8.55 -5.68 -56.60
CA CYS A 135 -7.22 -5.33 -57.11
C CYS A 135 -6.19 -6.39 -56.70
N ALA A 136 -5.12 -6.63 -57.45
CA ALA A 136 -4.76 -6.04 -58.75
C ALA A 136 -5.18 -6.96 -59.91
N MET A 137 -6.35 -6.69 -60.51
CA MET A 137 -6.88 -7.37 -61.71
C MET A 137 -7.16 -6.33 -62.80
N ALA A 138 -6.78 -6.61 -64.05
CA ALA A 138 -7.01 -5.70 -65.17
C ALA A 138 -7.14 -6.43 -66.52
N TYR A 139 -7.96 -5.89 -67.42
CA TYR A 139 -8.09 -6.36 -68.80
C TYR A 139 -6.82 -6.05 -69.60
N CYS A 140 -6.24 -7.10 -70.20
CA CYS A 140 -5.11 -7.00 -71.10
C CYS A 140 -5.54 -6.46 -72.46
N ALA A 141 -4.65 -5.69 -73.09
CA ALA A 141 -4.84 -5.20 -74.43
C ALA A 141 -3.50 -5.09 -75.15
N GLY A 142 -3.42 -5.69 -76.34
CA GLY A 142 -2.27 -5.60 -77.21
C GLY A 142 -1.07 -6.45 -76.79
N ASN A 143 -0.12 -6.59 -77.71
CA ASN A 143 1.10 -7.41 -77.56
C ASN A 143 2.37 -6.62 -77.89
N LYS A 144 2.28 -5.30 -77.98
CA LYS A 144 3.40 -4.43 -78.31
C LYS A 144 4.32 -4.32 -77.10
N LYS A 145 5.64 -4.32 -77.34
CA LYS A 145 6.60 -4.00 -76.29
C LYS A 145 6.40 -2.55 -75.86
N VAL A 146 6.04 -2.35 -74.59
CA VAL A 146 5.84 -1.03 -74.00
C VAL A 146 7.00 -0.73 -73.06
N CYS A 147 7.40 0.53 -72.98
CA CYS A 147 8.41 0.95 -72.02
C CYS A 147 7.90 0.78 -70.59
N ASN A 148 8.81 0.77 -69.61
CA ASN A 148 8.45 0.76 -68.20
C ASN A 148 7.60 1.98 -67.83
N VAL A 149 6.90 1.92 -66.68
CA VAL A 149 6.14 3.06 -66.14
C VAL A 149 7.04 4.29 -66.10
N GLY A 150 6.71 5.28 -66.92
CA GLY A 150 7.53 6.47 -67.13
C GLY A 150 8.69 6.29 -68.10
N GLY A 151 8.58 5.51 -69.17
CA GLY A 151 9.54 5.46 -70.28
C GLY A 151 8.91 5.95 -71.59
N GLN A 152 9.69 6.59 -72.46
CA GLN A 152 9.26 6.94 -73.83
C GLN A 152 10.01 6.09 -74.86
N ILE A 153 9.34 5.71 -75.93
CA ILE A 153 9.99 5.01 -77.06
C ILE A 153 10.86 6.03 -77.80
N ALA A 154 12.19 5.93 -77.66
CA ALA A 154 13.11 6.73 -78.46
C ALA A 154 13.16 6.21 -79.92
N VAL A 155 13.51 7.09 -80.86
CA VAL A 155 13.72 6.73 -82.28
C VAL A 155 14.81 5.66 -82.35
N GLY A 156 14.41 4.41 -82.62
CA GLY A 156 15.30 3.23 -82.60
C GLY A 156 14.88 2.09 -81.68
N GLY A 157 13.78 2.21 -80.92
CA GLY A 157 13.21 1.11 -80.13
C GLY A 157 13.84 0.91 -78.73
N ASN A 158 14.71 1.84 -78.30
CA ASN A 158 15.21 1.87 -76.93
C ASN A 158 14.25 2.66 -76.02
N CYS A 159 13.99 2.13 -74.83
CA CYS A 159 13.15 2.73 -73.79
C CYS A 159 14.05 3.28 -72.67
N PRO A 160 14.58 4.51 -72.76
CA PRO A 160 15.24 5.12 -71.62
C PRO A 160 14.20 5.43 -70.54
N ASP A 161 14.46 5.01 -69.30
CA ASP A 161 13.64 5.41 -68.16
C ASP A 161 13.65 6.95 -68.04
N LEU A 162 12.48 7.56 -67.82
CA LEU A 162 12.37 9.02 -67.68
C LEU A 162 12.91 9.51 -66.33
N TYR A 163 13.02 8.62 -65.35
CA TYR A 163 13.61 8.85 -64.03
C TYR A 163 14.30 7.58 -63.50
N PRO A 164 15.23 7.69 -62.55
CA PRO A 164 15.89 6.55 -61.90
C PRO A 164 14.89 5.63 -61.19
N LYS A 165 14.68 4.40 -61.65
CA LYS A 165 13.69 3.47 -61.05
C LYS A 165 14.19 2.87 -59.73
N LEU A 166 13.40 3.00 -58.67
CA LEU A 166 13.66 2.35 -57.37
C LEU A 166 13.08 0.93 -57.38
N THR A 167 13.88 -0.07 -57.01
CA THR A 167 13.46 -1.48 -56.97
C THR A 167 12.97 -1.94 -55.58
N SER A 168 13.17 -1.11 -54.56
CA SER A 168 12.69 -1.38 -53.19
C SER A 168 12.12 -0.12 -52.54
N MET A 169 11.27 -0.34 -51.54
CA MET A 169 10.78 0.74 -50.68
C MET A 169 11.94 1.35 -49.86
N PRO A 170 11.91 2.66 -49.58
CA PRO A 170 12.87 3.26 -48.65
C PRO A 170 12.70 2.69 -47.23
N VAL A 171 13.76 2.69 -46.43
CA VAL A 171 13.75 2.15 -45.07
C VAL A 171 14.08 3.24 -44.07
N LEU A 172 13.13 3.53 -43.18
CA LEU A 172 13.34 4.42 -42.04
C LEU A 172 13.95 3.62 -40.90
N GLN A 173 15.19 3.94 -40.52
CA GLN A 173 15.88 3.23 -39.44
C GLN A 173 15.67 3.93 -38.09
N LYS A 174 16.10 3.26 -37.01
CA LYS A 174 16.06 3.83 -35.65
C LYS A 174 16.85 5.13 -35.59
N PRO A 175 16.44 6.11 -34.75
CA PRO A 175 17.17 7.34 -34.56
C PRO A 175 18.56 7.07 -34.00
N GLU A 176 19.53 7.85 -34.46
CA GLU A 176 20.91 7.83 -33.99
C GLU A 176 21.30 9.16 -33.36
N VAL A 177 22.30 9.12 -32.46
CA VAL A 177 22.87 10.30 -31.83
C VAL A 177 24.22 10.58 -32.48
N THR A 178 24.39 11.78 -33.01
CA THR A 178 25.66 12.21 -33.63
C THR A 178 26.73 12.49 -32.56
N PRO A 179 28.02 12.59 -32.94
CA PRO A 179 29.08 13.04 -32.03
C PRO A 179 28.83 14.44 -31.44
N THR A 180 28.10 15.30 -32.15
CA THR A 180 27.66 16.62 -31.69
C THR A 180 26.43 16.57 -30.78
N LYS A 181 25.96 15.37 -30.42
CA LYS A 181 24.79 15.10 -29.58
C LYS A 181 23.46 15.53 -30.19
N GLU A 182 23.36 15.55 -31.51
CA GLU A 182 22.10 15.76 -32.24
C GLU A 182 21.41 14.43 -32.48
N VAL A 183 20.09 14.39 -32.38
CA VAL A 183 19.30 13.19 -32.72
C VAL A 183 18.76 13.32 -34.13
N ARG A 184 18.98 12.29 -34.95
CA ARG A 184 18.50 12.27 -36.34
C ARG A 184 17.94 10.92 -36.76
N PHE A 185 16.98 10.94 -37.67
CA PHE A 185 16.37 9.75 -38.26
C PHE A 185 16.91 9.51 -39.67
N PRO A 186 17.59 8.40 -39.93
CA PRO A 186 18.06 8.05 -41.27
C PRO A 186 16.95 7.38 -42.09
N CYS A 187 16.65 7.95 -43.25
CA CYS A 187 15.86 7.34 -44.31
C CYS A 187 16.81 6.83 -45.40
N ARG A 188 16.94 5.51 -45.52
CA ARG A 188 17.86 4.87 -46.46
C ARG A 188 17.14 4.48 -47.74
N ILE A 189 17.75 4.81 -48.87
CA ILE A 189 17.33 4.46 -50.22
C ILE A 189 18.28 3.39 -50.74
N ASP A 190 17.75 2.24 -51.14
CA ASP A 190 18.55 1.21 -51.79
C ASP A 190 18.66 1.51 -53.29
N TYR A 191 19.79 2.07 -53.71
CA TYR A 191 20.07 2.37 -55.10
C TYR A 191 21.57 2.34 -55.38
N PRO A 192 22.04 1.82 -56.53
CA PRO A 192 23.47 1.69 -56.84
C PRO A 192 24.25 3.00 -56.74
N ILE A 193 25.50 2.92 -56.27
CA ILE A 193 26.47 4.03 -56.19
C ILE A 193 27.23 4.14 -57.53
N GLY A 194 27.74 5.33 -57.88
CA GLY A 194 28.53 5.57 -59.09
C GLY A 194 27.71 6.09 -60.27
N GLN A 195 26.48 6.54 -60.03
CA GLN A 195 25.60 7.11 -61.06
C GLN A 195 25.57 8.64 -60.93
N PRO A 196 26.06 9.41 -61.93
CA PRO A 196 26.20 10.87 -61.81
C PRO A 196 24.89 11.65 -62.06
N ASP A 197 23.92 11.07 -62.78
CA ASP A 197 22.66 11.71 -63.15
C ASP A 197 21.47 11.12 -62.39
N VAL A 198 21.53 11.10 -61.06
CA VAL A 198 20.43 10.66 -60.20
C VAL A 198 20.23 11.64 -59.04
N ALA A 199 18.97 11.95 -58.78
CA ALA A 199 18.57 12.68 -57.60
C ALA A 199 17.31 12.09 -56.97
N PHE A 200 17.22 12.22 -55.65
CA PHE A 200 16.09 11.78 -54.85
C PHE A 200 15.53 12.95 -54.05
N THR A 201 14.22 13.18 -54.15
CA THR A 201 13.47 14.05 -53.25
C THR A 201 12.89 13.21 -52.12
N VAL A 202 13.32 13.49 -50.90
CA VAL A 202 12.81 12.86 -49.67
C VAL A 202 11.94 13.86 -48.92
N THR A 203 10.68 13.51 -48.69
CA THR A 203 9.76 14.23 -47.80
C THR A 203 9.38 13.34 -46.61
N TRP A 204 8.76 13.93 -45.60
CA TRP A 204 8.45 13.25 -44.34
C TRP A 204 6.98 13.41 -44.01
N THR A 205 6.37 12.37 -43.45
CA THR A 205 4.98 12.40 -43.00
C THR A 205 4.84 11.90 -41.57
N VAL A 206 3.86 12.43 -40.85
CA VAL A 206 3.48 12.01 -39.51
C VAL A 206 1.99 11.68 -39.49
N ASP A 207 1.63 10.44 -39.14
CA ASP A 207 0.28 9.87 -39.28
C ASP A 207 -0.33 10.16 -40.67
N GLY A 208 0.49 10.01 -41.73
CA GLY A 208 0.09 10.23 -43.12
C GLY A 208 0.03 11.69 -43.59
N HIS A 209 0.21 12.66 -42.71
CA HIS A 209 0.19 14.09 -43.05
C HIS A 209 1.60 14.64 -43.26
N GLU A 210 1.79 15.58 -44.18
CA GLU A 210 3.11 16.17 -44.48
C GLU A 210 3.71 16.88 -43.26
N LEU A 211 4.98 16.59 -42.96
CA LEU A 211 5.71 17.21 -41.86
C LEU A 211 6.20 18.61 -42.27
N LEU A 212 5.77 19.62 -41.52
CA LEU A 212 6.19 21.01 -41.69
C LEU A 212 7.28 21.37 -40.67
N ASP A 213 8.24 22.18 -41.10
CA ASP A 213 9.24 22.76 -40.21
C ASP A 213 8.56 23.61 -39.13
N PRO A 214 8.84 23.40 -37.83
CA PRO A 214 8.16 24.11 -36.75
C PRO A 214 8.38 25.63 -36.78
N THR A 215 9.48 26.09 -37.38
CA THR A 215 9.88 27.51 -37.47
C THR A 215 9.38 28.15 -38.76
N THR A 216 9.67 27.56 -39.91
CA THR A 216 9.35 28.17 -41.23
C THR A 216 7.96 27.79 -41.75
N LYS A 217 7.30 26.78 -41.17
CA LYS A 217 6.01 26.21 -41.62
C LYS A 217 6.03 25.67 -43.05
N THR A 218 7.22 25.41 -43.61
CA THR A 218 7.38 24.83 -44.94
C THR A 218 7.57 23.31 -44.85
N PRO A 219 7.17 22.53 -45.86
CA PRO A 219 7.43 21.09 -45.91
C PRO A 219 8.91 20.76 -45.72
N VAL A 220 9.20 19.81 -44.83
CA VAL A 220 10.56 19.32 -44.65
C VAL A 220 10.92 18.42 -45.82
N LYS A 221 11.85 18.90 -46.65
CA LYS A 221 12.30 18.20 -47.86
C LYS A 221 13.82 18.17 -47.92
N THR A 222 14.37 17.02 -48.30
CA THR A 222 15.80 16.83 -48.56
C THR A 222 15.98 16.37 -50.00
N VAL A 223 16.90 16.99 -50.73
CA VAL A 223 17.30 16.54 -52.07
C VAL A 223 18.67 15.90 -52.00
N LEU A 224 18.77 14.63 -52.39
CA LEU A 224 20.01 13.89 -52.49
C LEU A 224 20.44 13.85 -53.95
N VAL A 225 21.72 14.10 -54.23
CA VAL A 225 22.30 14.09 -55.58
C VAL A 225 23.53 13.20 -55.63
N GLY A 226 23.83 12.63 -56.80
CA GLY A 226 25.02 11.80 -57.02
C GLY A 226 24.98 10.52 -56.18
N ASP A 227 25.96 10.31 -55.30
CA ASP A 227 26.13 9.07 -54.51
C ASP A 227 25.45 9.07 -53.14
N SER A 228 24.75 10.16 -52.77
CA SER A 228 24.04 10.22 -51.49
C SER A 228 22.79 9.33 -51.49
N ARG A 229 22.68 8.43 -50.50
CA ARG A 229 21.58 7.43 -50.39
C ARG A 229 20.83 7.47 -49.05
N ILE A 230 21.20 8.39 -48.16
CA ILE A 230 20.58 8.52 -46.84
C ILE A 230 20.18 9.97 -46.65
N ALA A 231 18.89 10.21 -46.41
CA ALA A 231 18.39 11.49 -45.93
C ALA A 231 18.23 11.45 -44.42
N TYR A 232 18.69 12.48 -43.74
CA TYR A 232 18.56 12.61 -42.29
C TYR A 232 17.48 13.63 -41.94
N LEU A 233 16.54 13.24 -41.08
CA LEU A 233 15.63 14.18 -40.41
C LEU A 233 16.17 14.51 -39.04
N ASP A 234 16.46 15.79 -38.79
CA ASP A 234 16.72 16.29 -37.44
C ASP A 234 15.46 16.13 -36.57
N ALA A 235 15.62 15.49 -35.41
CA ALA A 235 14.53 15.26 -34.46
C ALA A 235 13.87 16.55 -33.97
N MET A 236 14.55 17.71 -34.03
CA MET A 236 13.94 19.02 -33.74
C MET A 236 12.77 19.36 -34.67
N LYS A 237 12.74 18.81 -35.89
CA LYS A 237 11.63 19.02 -36.83
C LYS A 237 10.35 18.32 -36.37
N LEU A 238 10.43 17.37 -35.43
CA LEU A 238 9.27 16.68 -34.85
C LEU A 238 8.60 17.45 -33.71
N LYS A 239 9.06 18.66 -33.38
CA LYS A 239 8.40 19.51 -32.37
C LYS A 239 6.91 19.63 -32.68
N TYR A 240 6.06 19.40 -31.67
CA TYR A 240 4.57 19.34 -31.78
C TYR A 240 4.00 18.13 -32.55
N ASN A 241 4.84 17.20 -33.01
CA ASN A 241 4.43 15.98 -33.73
C ASN A 241 4.92 14.69 -33.05
N LEU A 242 5.35 14.76 -31.80
CA LEU A 242 5.64 13.60 -30.96
C LEU A 242 4.33 12.88 -30.57
N GLY A 243 4.42 11.57 -30.32
CA GLY A 243 3.29 10.68 -30.08
C GLY A 243 2.66 10.08 -31.35
N LYS A 244 3.30 10.25 -32.51
CA LYS A 244 2.78 9.89 -33.85
C LYS A 244 3.73 8.96 -34.62
N GLU A 245 3.24 8.33 -35.68
CA GLU A 245 4.02 7.49 -36.58
C GLU A 245 4.71 8.32 -37.69
N LEU A 246 6.05 8.31 -37.72
CA LEU A 246 6.88 8.95 -38.75
C LEU A 246 7.15 8.01 -39.93
N LYS A 247 7.05 8.52 -41.15
CA LYS A 247 7.50 7.86 -42.39
C LYS A 247 8.31 8.81 -43.26
N CYS A 248 9.22 8.28 -44.07
CA CYS A 248 9.85 9.02 -45.16
C CYS A 248 9.26 8.58 -46.50
N ASN A 249 9.15 9.54 -47.41
CA ASN A 249 8.56 9.42 -48.72
C ASN A 249 9.60 9.83 -49.76
N VAL A 250 9.83 9.00 -50.78
CA VAL A 250 10.92 9.20 -51.74
C VAL A 250 10.40 9.20 -53.16
N SER A 251 10.79 10.21 -53.92
CA SER A 251 10.64 10.26 -55.39
C SER A 251 12.01 10.48 -56.03
N SER A 252 12.23 9.92 -57.22
CA SER A 252 13.48 10.00 -57.96
C SER A 252 13.32 10.76 -59.27
N TYR A 253 14.38 11.40 -59.74
CA TYR A 253 14.40 12.10 -61.03
C TYR A 253 15.83 12.19 -61.58
N HIS A 254 15.96 12.41 -62.90
CA HIS A 254 17.24 12.72 -63.54
C HIS A 254 17.45 14.24 -63.52
N PRO A 255 18.48 14.76 -62.82
CA PRO A 255 18.80 16.19 -62.83
C PRO A 255 18.93 16.79 -64.24
N SER A 256 19.49 16.04 -65.19
CA SER A 256 19.65 16.45 -66.58
C SER A 256 18.33 16.73 -67.33
N LYS A 257 17.22 16.13 -66.90
CA LYS A 257 15.90 16.22 -67.56
C LYS A 257 14.97 17.28 -66.95
N GLY A 258 15.39 17.95 -65.86
CA GLY A 258 14.62 19.00 -65.18
C GLY A 258 13.55 18.49 -64.18
N PRO A 259 12.98 19.38 -63.35
CA PRO A 259 12.16 19.03 -62.18
C PRO A 259 10.73 18.55 -62.48
N GLY A 260 10.30 18.53 -63.74
CA GLY A 260 8.92 18.19 -64.12
C GLY A 260 8.64 16.69 -64.34
N ILE A 261 9.68 15.85 -64.29
CA ILE A 261 9.60 14.41 -64.61
C ILE A 261 10.21 13.63 -63.45
N SER A 262 9.39 13.27 -62.46
CA SER A 262 9.77 12.50 -61.27
C SER A 262 8.97 11.21 -61.19
N SER A 263 9.51 10.22 -60.47
CA SER A 263 8.79 8.99 -60.16
C SER A 263 7.58 9.26 -59.25
N ASP A 264 6.68 8.27 -59.18
CA ASP A 264 5.73 8.17 -58.08
C ASP A 264 6.48 8.11 -56.73
N THR A 265 5.78 8.49 -55.67
CA THR A 265 6.36 8.54 -54.32
C THR A 265 6.24 7.18 -53.64
N LEU A 266 7.36 6.65 -53.15
CA LEU A 266 7.41 5.43 -52.34
C LEU A 266 7.54 5.77 -50.85
N SER A 267 6.76 5.12 -49.99
CA SER A 267 6.75 5.36 -48.54
C SER A 267 7.50 4.26 -47.77
N SER A 268 8.21 4.65 -46.71
CA SER A 268 8.95 3.74 -45.85
C SER A 268 8.07 2.98 -44.85
N ASN A 269 8.70 2.05 -44.12
CA ASN A 269 8.16 1.57 -42.84
C ASN A 269 7.91 2.74 -41.87
N GLY A 270 6.97 2.57 -40.95
CA GLY A 270 6.68 3.54 -39.90
C GLY A 270 7.62 3.43 -38.70
N TYR A 271 7.81 4.54 -38.00
CA TYR A 271 8.51 4.61 -36.73
C TYR A 271 7.74 5.48 -35.73
N TRP A 272 7.35 4.95 -34.57
CA TRP A 272 6.61 5.72 -33.56
C TRP A 272 7.55 6.57 -32.71
N CYS A 273 7.34 7.89 -32.70
CA CYS A 273 8.24 8.88 -32.12
C CYS A 273 7.67 9.46 -30.80
N GLY A 274 8.17 9.03 -29.63
CA GLY A 274 7.73 9.61 -28.35
C GLY A 274 8.13 8.80 -27.13
N ILE A 275 7.39 8.96 -26.03
CA ILE A 275 7.52 8.16 -24.80
C ILE A 275 6.28 7.28 -24.66
N LYS A 276 6.47 5.97 -24.60
CA LYS A 276 5.39 4.98 -24.46
C LYS A 276 5.39 4.38 -23.07
N VAL A 277 4.19 3.98 -22.66
CA VAL A 277 3.96 3.14 -21.48
C VAL A 277 3.76 1.70 -21.96
N SER A 278 4.26 0.72 -21.21
CA SER A 278 4.11 -0.70 -21.58
C SER A 278 2.65 -1.15 -21.59
N GLN A 279 1.82 -0.51 -20.77
CA GLN A 279 0.39 -0.76 -20.63
C GLN A 279 -0.32 0.57 -20.37
N ASP A 280 -1.35 0.86 -21.16
CA ASP A 280 -2.21 2.03 -21.04
C ASP A 280 -3.42 1.79 -20.14
N ARG A 281 -3.74 0.54 -19.83
CA ARG A 281 -4.75 0.13 -18.86
C ARG A 281 -4.22 -0.87 -17.85
N ILE A 282 -4.44 -0.59 -16.57
CA ILE A 282 -3.99 -1.42 -15.46
C ILE A 282 -5.12 -1.53 -14.46
N ASN A 283 -5.43 -2.75 -14.04
CA ASN A 283 -6.37 -2.97 -12.94
C ASN A 283 -5.57 -3.40 -11.70
N VAL A 284 -5.68 -2.67 -10.59
CA VAL A 284 -5.13 -3.01 -9.28
C VAL A 284 -6.28 -3.32 -8.31
N ASP A 285 -5.97 -3.98 -7.21
CA ASP A 285 -6.95 -4.51 -6.25
C ASP A 285 -6.49 -4.10 -4.85
N GLU A 286 -7.41 -3.69 -3.98
CA GLU A 286 -7.05 -3.15 -2.65
C GLU A 286 -6.38 -4.19 -1.74
N GLY A 287 -6.75 -5.46 -1.88
CA GLY A 287 -6.09 -6.59 -1.22
C GLY A 287 -4.89 -7.15 -2.00
N GLY A 288 -4.61 -6.57 -3.18
CA GLY A 288 -3.68 -7.10 -4.16
C GLY A 288 -2.25 -6.55 -4.08
N PRO A 289 -1.31 -7.21 -4.78
CA PRO A 289 0.05 -6.70 -4.91
C PRO A 289 0.11 -5.46 -5.80
N GLU A 290 1.18 -4.68 -5.66
CA GLU A 290 1.50 -3.62 -6.60
C GLU A 290 1.74 -4.15 -8.03
N LYS A 291 1.42 -3.34 -9.04
CA LYS A 291 1.74 -3.59 -10.44
C LYS A 291 2.76 -2.60 -10.95
N THR A 292 3.67 -3.06 -11.81
CA THR A 292 4.75 -2.23 -12.35
C THR A 292 4.51 -1.92 -13.82
N VAL A 293 4.69 -0.64 -14.18
CA VAL A 293 4.57 -0.11 -15.53
C VAL A 293 5.93 0.36 -15.99
N LYS A 294 6.34 -0.05 -17.18
CA LYS A 294 7.55 0.48 -17.80
C LYS A 294 7.19 1.73 -18.60
N VAL A 295 7.90 2.82 -18.34
CA VAL A 295 7.85 4.04 -19.14
C VAL A 295 9.15 4.12 -19.93
N GLU A 296 9.07 4.18 -21.26
CA GLU A 296 10.26 4.12 -22.12
C GLU A 296 10.19 5.12 -23.30
N SER A 297 11.31 5.75 -23.59
CA SER A 297 11.46 6.62 -24.76
C SER A 297 11.88 5.81 -25.99
N THR A 298 11.22 6.02 -27.13
CA THR A 298 11.69 5.49 -28.42
C THR A 298 12.77 6.36 -29.04
N ILE A 299 12.93 7.60 -28.56
CA ILE A 299 13.93 8.55 -29.04
C ILE A 299 15.06 8.67 -28.00
N PRO A 300 16.33 8.52 -28.40
CA PRO A 300 17.47 8.77 -27.52
C PRO A 300 17.42 10.16 -26.89
N ILE A 301 17.91 10.29 -25.66
CA ILE A 301 17.91 11.55 -24.93
C ILE A 301 19.33 12.12 -24.97
N PRO A 302 19.61 13.14 -25.82
CA PRO A 302 20.96 13.67 -25.96
C PRO A 302 21.37 14.44 -24.71
N CYS A 303 22.44 13.98 -24.05
CA CYS A 303 22.91 14.53 -22.78
C CYS A 303 23.95 15.64 -23.00
N THR A 304 23.63 16.91 -22.84
CA THR A 304 24.61 18.00 -23.05
C THR A 304 25.69 18.10 -21.95
N SER A 305 25.42 17.59 -20.74
CA SER A 305 26.33 17.62 -19.57
C SER A 305 27.55 16.69 -19.70
N ILE A 306 28.65 17.06 -19.02
CA ILE A 306 29.93 16.34 -18.92
C ILE A 306 29.85 15.21 -17.87
N PHE A 307 28.87 15.27 -16.96
CA PHE A 307 28.66 14.26 -15.91
C PHE A 307 27.57 13.25 -16.32
N GLN A 308 27.96 12.02 -16.66
CA GLN A 308 27.05 10.95 -17.12
C GLN A 308 25.94 10.61 -16.10
N ASP A 309 26.20 10.77 -14.79
CA ASP A 309 25.22 10.49 -13.73
C ASP A 309 24.05 11.49 -13.64
N SER A 310 24.10 12.60 -14.40
CA SER A 310 23.09 13.66 -14.38
C SER A 310 22.10 13.63 -15.56
N CYS A 311 22.29 12.74 -16.54
CA CYS A 311 21.45 12.75 -17.74
C CYS A 311 20.15 11.96 -17.55
N LYS A 312 19.06 12.69 -17.37
CA LYS A 312 17.72 12.14 -17.21
C LYS A 312 16.68 13.06 -17.85
N LEU A 313 15.57 12.48 -18.30
CA LEU A 313 14.35 13.20 -18.60
C LEU A 313 13.35 12.89 -17.48
N THR A 314 12.95 13.91 -16.74
CA THR A 314 11.98 13.76 -15.65
C THR A 314 10.58 13.98 -16.18
N VAL A 315 9.75 12.93 -16.10
CA VAL A 315 8.32 12.97 -16.36
C VAL A 315 7.61 13.23 -15.03
N VAL A 316 6.66 14.17 -15.00
CA VAL A 316 5.89 14.48 -13.80
C VAL A 316 4.46 14.00 -13.96
N LEU A 317 3.96 13.23 -12.98
CA LEU A 317 2.59 12.74 -12.98
C LEU A 317 1.61 13.90 -12.71
N LYS A 318 0.49 13.91 -13.42
CA LYS A 318 -0.67 14.75 -13.13
C LYS A 318 -1.66 13.90 -12.34
N GLY A 319 -2.09 14.42 -11.18
CA GLY A 319 -2.92 13.69 -10.23
C GLY A 319 -4.19 13.08 -10.77
N LEU A 320 -4.67 12.08 -10.03
CA LEU A 320 -5.92 11.38 -10.28
C LEU A 320 -7.12 12.28 -9.99
N GLN A 321 -8.28 11.93 -10.56
CA GLN A 321 -9.56 12.56 -10.22
C GLN A 321 -9.97 12.24 -8.77
N HIS A 322 -9.71 11.00 -8.31
CA HIS A 322 -9.90 10.55 -6.94
C HIS A 322 -8.52 10.07 -6.42
N PRO A 323 -7.79 10.92 -5.68
CA PRO A 323 -6.38 10.69 -5.34
C PRO A 323 -6.16 9.70 -4.20
N THR A 324 -7.24 9.16 -3.65
CA THR A 324 -7.25 8.25 -2.50
C THR A 324 -7.28 6.80 -2.88
N ASP A 325 -7.65 6.43 -4.11
CA ASP A 325 -7.99 5.04 -4.42
C ASP A 325 -6.79 4.28 -5.02
N ALA A 326 -5.78 5.01 -5.48
CA ALA A 326 -4.52 4.44 -5.94
C ALA A 326 -3.32 5.34 -5.58
N VAL A 327 -2.21 4.68 -5.28
CA VAL A 327 -0.94 5.30 -4.93
C VAL A 327 0.21 4.79 -5.81
N MET A 328 1.23 5.64 -5.95
CA MET A 328 2.32 5.46 -6.92
C MET A 328 3.68 5.43 -6.22
N SER A 329 4.67 4.71 -6.75
CA SER A 329 6.05 4.72 -6.20
C SER A 329 6.76 6.08 -6.24
N GLY A 330 6.17 7.07 -6.92
CA GLY A 330 6.69 8.43 -7.00
C GLY A 330 5.91 9.27 -8.02
N CYS A 331 5.93 10.59 -7.82
CA CYS A 331 5.29 11.55 -8.72
C CYS A 331 6.23 12.12 -9.79
N HIS A 332 7.54 11.90 -9.60
CA HIS A 332 8.59 12.29 -10.52
C HIS A 332 9.31 11.03 -11.00
N LEU A 333 9.27 10.79 -12.31
CA LEU A 333 9.85 9.62 -12.93
C LEU A 333 11.04 10.03 -13.78
N ASP A 334 12.24 9.66 -13.34
CA ASP A 334 13.46 9.92 -14.08
C ASP A 334 13.73 8.80 -15.08
N LEU A 335 13.58 9.08 -16.39
CA LEU A 335 14.02 8.18 -17.45
C LEU A 335 15.54 8.25 -17.55
N LYS A 336 16.20 7.13 -17.27
CA LYS A 336 17.66 6.99 -17.33
C LYS A 336 18.04 5.97 -18.40
N LEU A 337 19.25 6.11 -18.94
CA LEU A 337 19.80 5.15 -19.89
C LEU A 337 19.99 3.80 -19.20
N ASP A 338 19.34 2.78 -19.73
CA ASP A 338 19.62 1.40 -19.38
C ASP A 338 20.78 0.91 -20.25
N ASN A 339 21.95 0.66 -19.63
CA ASN A 339 23.16 0.23 -20.31
C ASN A 339 23.04 -1.16 -20.95
N VAL A 340 22.04 -1.97 -20.57
CA VAL A 340 21.79 -3.30 -21.12
C VAL A 340 20.95 -3.19 -22.40
N THR A 341 19.86 -2.42 -22.36
CA THR A 341 18.94 -2.30 -23.51
C THR A 341 19.28 -1.15 -24.44
N GLY A 342 20.12 -0.21 -24.01
CA GLY A 342 20.44 1.02 -24.73
C GLY A 342 19.27 2.01 -24.82
N MET A 343 18.18 1.78 -24.06
CA MET A 343 16.97 2.59 -24.07
C MET A 343 16.86 3.43 -22.80
N TYR A 344 16.23 4.61 -22.91
CA TYR A 344 15.91 5.42 -21.74
C TYR A 344 14.57 4.95 -21.16
N SER A 345 14.60 4.42 -19.94
CA SER A 345 13.38 3.91 -19.30
C SER A 345 13.38 4.07 -17.79
N THR A 346 12.21 3.88 -17.20
CA THR A 346 11.98 3.89 -15.75
C THR A 346 10.74 3.05 -15.43
N TYR A 347 10.53 2.79 -14.14
CA TYR A 347 9.44 1.95 -13.65
C TYR A 347 8.56 2.72 -12.67
N LEU A 348 7.26 2.68 -12.91
CA LEU A 348 6.25 3.21 -12.02
C LEU A 348 5.52 2.02 -11.37
N LYS A 349 5.56 1.92 -10.05
CA LYS A 349 4.72 0.96 -9.32
C LYS A 349 3.43 1.64 -8.93
N ILE A 350 2.31 0.94 -9.11
CA ILE A 350 0.96 1.40 -8.83
C ILE A 350 0.31 0.37 -7.92
N LYS A 351 -0.36 0.83 -6.88
CA LYS A 351 -1.10 -0.01 -5.94
C LYS A 351 -2.44 0.64 -5.63
N ALA A 352 -3.50 -0.15 -5.51
CA ALA A 352 -4.75 0.36 -4.96
C ALA A 352 -4.56 0.67 -3.47
N THR A 353 -5.19 1.73 -3.00
CA THR A 353 -5.16 2.10 -1.59
C THR A 353 -6.15 1.23 -0.83
N ARG A 354 -5.77 0.72 0.34
CA ARG A 354 -6.74 0.13 1.27
C ARG A 354 -7.47 1.23 1.99
N ASP A 355 -8.62 1.65 1.49
CA ASP A 355 -9.35 2.77 2.09
C ASP A 355 -10.39 2.32 3.13
N PHE A 356 -10.72 1.01 3.21
CA PHE A 356 -11.73 0.46 4.12
C PHE A 356 -13.13 1.05 3.87
N ILE A 357 -13.43 1.45 2.64
CA ILE A 357 -14.72 2.00 2.22
C ILE A 357 -15.32 1.07 1.16
N LYS A 358 -16.63 0.83 1.22
CA LYS A 358 -17.36 0.05 0.21
C LYS A 358 -17.87 0.96 -0.90
N ASP A 359 -16.97 1.49 -1.72
CA ASP A 359 -17.28 2.47 -2.75
C ASP A 359 -17.48 1.88 -4.17
N ASN A 360 -17.34 0.56 -4.33
CA ASN A 360 -17.33 -0.17 -5.59
C ASN A 360 -16.11 0.14 -6.48
N ASN A 361 -15.90 -0.69 -7.51
CA ASN A 361 -14.77 -0.52 -8.43
C ASN A 361 -14.74 0.87 -9.07
N GLN A 362 -13.59 1.54 -9.00
CA GLN A 362 -13.36 2.85 -9.59
C GLN A 362 -12.48 2.76 -10.85
N VAL A 363 -12.55 3.81 -11.67
CA VAL A 363 -11.69 3.98 -12.85
C VAL A 363 -11.15 5.39 -12.87
N HIS A 364 -9.82 5.51 -12.95
CA HIS A 364 -9.11 6.77 -12.93
C HIS A 364 -8.22 6.93 -14.16
N GLN A 365 -7.89 8.19 -14.45
CA GLN A 365 -6.90 8.56 -15.46
C GLN A 365 -5.69 9.19 -14.77
N LEU A 366 -4.55 8.51 -14.82
CA LEU A 366 -3.26 9.05 -14.41
C LEU A 366 -2.65 9.79 -15.59
N GLY A 367 -2.71 11.12 -15.54
CA GLY A 367 -2.15 11.98 -16.57
C GLY A 367 -0.66 12.26 -16.36
N PHE A 368 -0.09 13.00 -17.29
CA PHE A 368 1.28 13.51 -17.23
C PHE A 368 1.25 15.02 -17.43
N GLN A 369 2.11 15.76 -16.72
CA GLN A 369 2.31 17.17 -16.99
C GLN A 369 3.09 17.33 -18.32
N PRO A 370 2.84 18.41 -19.09
CA PRO A 370 3.62 18.70 -20.29
C PRO A 370 5.12 18.79 -19.95
N LEU A 371 5.96 18.16 -20.76
CA LEU A 371 7.39 18.12 -20.50
C LEU A 371 8.03 19.51 -20.67
N PRO A 372 9.02 19.85 -19.83
CA PRO A 372 9.87 21.00 -20.08
C PRO A 372 10.72 20.75 -21.33
N GLY A 373 11.14 21.81 -22.03
CA GLY A 373 12.05 21.72 -23.17
C GLY A 373 13.49 21.26 -22.83
N PHE A 374 13.74 20.75 -21.62
CA PHE A 374 15.03 20.24 -21.15
C PHE A 374 14.95 18.72 -20.98
N PRO A 375 15.99 17.94 -21.37
CA PRO A 375 17.32 18.36 -21.84
C PRO A 375 17.40 18.74 -23.33
N HIS A 376 16.30 18.63 -24.08
CA HIS A 376 16.25 18.94 -25.51
C HIS A 376 14.90 19.55 -25.91
N ALA A 377 14.91 20.65 -26.67
CA ALA A 377 13.73 21.48 -26.94
C ALA A 377 12.63 20.79 -27.77
N MET A 378 12.92 19.63 -28.37
CA MET A 378 11.92 18.80 -29.06
C MET A 378 10.80 18.31 -28.13
N TRP A 379 11.10 18.11 -26.84
CA TRP A 379 10.15 17.60 -25.84
C TRP A 379 9.24 18.69 -25.27
N GLU A 380 9.50 19.96 -25.59
CA GLU A 380 8.73 21.09 -25.05
C GLU A 380 7.23 20.96 -25.39
N ASN A 381 6.39 21.04 -24.35
CA ASN A 381 4.93 20.88 -24.42
C ASN A 381 4.44 19.50 -24.90
N TYR A 382 5.32 18.49 -25.03
CA TYR A 382 4.89 17.13 -25.27
C TYR A 382 4.20 16.57 -24.03
N THR A 383 3.00 16.00 -24.23
CA THR A 383 2.23 15.34 -23.17
C THR A 383 2.02 13.89 -23.56
N MET A 384 2.34 12.98 -22.64
CA MET A 384 2.18 11.55 -22.83
C MET A 384 0.70 11.13 -22.74
N THR A 385 0.36 10.00 -23.35
CA THR A 385 -0.96 9.39 -23.19
C THR A 385 -1.18 8.99 -21.73
N PRO A 386 -2.33 9.35 -21.12
CA PRO A 386 -2.66 8.93 -19.76
C PRO A 386 -2.73 7.41 -19.59
N ILE A 387 -2.51 6.94 -18.37
CA ILE A 387 -2.73 5.55 -17.97
C ILE A 387 -4.12 5.45 -17.31
N THR A 388 -4.95 4.53 -17.81
CA THR A 388 -6.23 4.17 -17.20
C THR A 388 -5.98 3.18 -16.06
N ILE A 389 -6.32 3.56 -14.83
CA ILE A 389 -6.18 2.72 -13.64
C ILE A 389 -7.57 2.31 -13.19
N GLY A 390 -7.88 1.01 -13.25
CA GLY A 390 -9.04 0.45 -12.57
C GLY A 390 -8.65 -0.02 -11.17
N THR A 391 -9.43 0.32 -10.15
CA THR A 391 -9.31 -0.24 -8.80
C THR A 391 -10.49 -1.18 -8.55
N THR A 392 -10.21 -2.32 -7.94
CA THR A 392 -11.25 -3.26 -7.50
C THR A 392 -11.43 -3.12 -5.99
N ASP A 393 -12.64 -2.76 -5.58
CA ASP A 393 -13.06 -2.62 -4.18
C ASP A 393 -13.04 -3.99 -3.48
N LYS A 394 -12.59 -4.01 -2.22
CA LYS A 394 -12.51 -5.22 -1.41
C LYS A 394 -13.07 -5.00 -0.02
N GLU A 395 -13.83 -5.99 0.44
CA GLU A 395 -14.29 -6.01 1.81
C GLU A 395 -13.11 -6.08 2.79
N HIS A 396 -13.31 -5.49 3.97
CA HIS A 396 -12.39 -5.56 5.09
C HIS A 396 -13.05 -6.29 6.27
N GLY A 397 -12.24 -6.95 7.09
CA GLY A 397 -12.73 -7.79 8.17
C GLY A 397 -13.04 -6.99 9.43
N SER A 398 -14.10 -7.37 10.17
CA SER A 398 -14.38 -6.88 11.53
C SER A 398 -14.53 -8.05 12.49
N CYS A 399 -13.80 -8.02 13.60
CA CYS A 399 -13.89 -9.01 14.67
C CYS A 399 -14.04 -8.32 16.03
N ASN A 400 -14.98 -8.79 16.86
CA ASN A 400 -15.39 -8.12 18.09
C ASN A 400 -15.48 -9.12 19.25
N PRO A 401 -14.46 -9.18 20.12
CA PRO A 401 -14.58 -9.75 21.45
C PRO A 401 -15.09 -8.74 22.50
N TRP A 402 -16.00 -9.12 23.40
CA TRP A 402 -16.50 -8.25 24.47
C TRP A 402 -16.97 -9.03 25.71
N GLY A 403 -17.10 -8.35 26.85
CA GLY A 403 -17.76 -8.94 28.03
C GLY A 403 -16.97 -10.09 28.66
N ASP A 404 -17.64 -11.20 28.98
CA ASP A 404 -17.12 -12.30 29.81
C ASP A 404 -16.68 -13.63 29.13
N PRO A 405 -15.89 -13.63 28.05
CA PRO A 405 -16.03 -12.89 26.81
C PRO A 405 -16.87 -13.64 25.76
N HIS A 406 -17.72 -12.89 25.09
CA HIS A 406 -18.40 -13.24 23.85
C HIS A 406 -17.58 -12.75 22.65
N PHE A 407 -17.61 -13.51 21.56
CA PHE A 407 -16.84 -13.26 20.35
C PHE A 407 -17.75 -13.25 19.13
N ARG A 408 -17.53 -12.29 18.23
CA ARG A 408 -18.04 -12.26 16.86
C ARG A 408 -16.85 -12.27 15.91
N GLY A 409 -16.78 -13.28 15.05
CA GLY A 409 -15.67 -13.47 14.10
C GLY A 409 -15.84 -12.65 12.83
N PHE A 410 -14.91 -12.82 11.89
CA PHE A 410 -14.95 -12.17 10.58
C PHE A 410 -16.13 -12.64 9.74
N ASP A 411 -16.34 -13.96 9.62
CA ASP A 411 -17.46 -14.55 8.86
C ASP A 411 -18.61 -14.97 9.79
N LEU A 412 -18.31 -15.57 10.94
CA LEU A 412 -19.30 -15.99 11.93
C LEU A 412 -19.90 -14.79 12.66
N LYS A 413 -21.08 -14.36 12.20
CA LYS A 413 -21.78 -13.18 12.73
C LYS A 413 -22.48 -13.45 14.05
N LYS A 414 -22.92 -14.69 14.29
CA LYS A 414 -23.50 -15.10 15.57
C LYS A 414 -22.43 -15.22 16.65
N ASN A 415 -22.70 -14.69 17.85
CA ASN A 415 -21.71 -14.75 18.93
C ASN A 415 -21.47 -16.18 19.44
N TYR A 416 -20.24 -16.44 19.90
CA TYR A 416 -19.86 -17.63 20.64
C TYR A 416 -19.00 -17.24 21.86
N ASN A 417 -18.78 -18.17 22.79
CA ASN A 417 -18.21 -17.85 24.10
C ASN A 417 -16.84 -18.51 24.30
N VAL A 418 -15.91 -17.79 24.93
CA VAL A 418 -14.52 -18.25 25.17
C VAL A 418 -14.22 -18.17 26.66
N TYR A 419 -14.56 -19.23 27.41
CA TYR A 419 -14.46 -19.25 28.88
C TYR A 419 -13.17 -19.91 29.39
N GLU A 420 -12.29 -20.32 28.49
CA GLU A 420 -11.00 -20.90 28.80
C GLU A 420 -10.03 -19.80 29.26
N ILE A 421 -9.23 -20.07 30.30
CA ILE A 421 -8.20 -19.16 30.81
C ILE A 421 -6.88 -19.44 30.09
N GLY A 422 -6.23 -18.39 29.59
CA GLY A 422 -4.91 -18.48 28.99
C GLY A 422 -4.63 -17.39 27.98
N ASP A 423 -3.59 -17.61 27.18
CA ASP A 423 -3.21 -16.74 26.08
C ASP A 423 -3.67 -17.38 24.78
N PHE A 424 -4.30 -16.62 23.90
CA PHE A 424 -4.89 -17.12 22.66
C PHE A 424 -4.49 -16.25 21.47
N THR A 425 -4.28 -16.87 20.31
CA THR A 425 -4.19 -16.13 19.04
C THR A 425 -5.60 -15.70 18.65
N LEU A 426 -5.87 -14.39 18.74
CA LEU A 426 -7.14 -13.81 18.33
C LEU A 426 -7.23 -13.74 16.80
N TYR A 427 -6.21 -13.18 16.17
CA TYR A 427 -6.14 -12.97 14.73
C TYR A 427 -4.67 -12.94 14.31
N LYS A 428 -4.31 -13.74 13.31
CA LYS A 428 -2.99 -13.80 12.72
C LYS A 428 -3.09 -13.82 11.21
N SER A 429 -2.18 -13.11 10.55
CA SER A 429 -2.06 -13.13 9.10
C SER A 429 -1.17 -14.29 8.67
N GLN A 430 -1.63 -15.10 7.71
CA GLN A 430 -0.85 -16.10 7.02
C GLN A 430 0.01 -15.50 5.88
N ASN A 431 -0.16 -14.21 5.59
CA ASN A 431 0.62 -13.53 4.57
C ASN A 431 2.07 -13.35 5.07
N GLN A 432 2.98 -14.17 4.55
CA GLN A 432 4.40 -14.16 4.95
C GLN A 432 5.10 -12.81 4.71
N LYS A 433 4.58 -11.94 3.83
CA LYS A 433 5.13 -10.58 3.61
C LYS A 433 4.72 -9.59 4.69
N ARG A 434 3.74 -9.93 5.52
CA ARG A 434 3.21 -9.10 6.59
C ARG A 434 3.10 -9.94 7.87
N PRO A 435 4.20 -10.08 8.64
CA PRO A 435 4.16 -10.74 9.94
C PRO A 435 3.25 -9.94 10.88
N PHE A 436 2.03 -10.41 11.06
CA PHE A 436 0.99 -9.75 11.83
C PHE A 436 0.27 -10.74 12.74
N GLU A 437 0.12 -10.38 14.01
CA GLU A 437 -0.57 -11.21 15.00
C GLU A 437 -1.14 -10.36 16.15
N VAL A 438 -2.35 -10.69 16.57
CA VAL A 438 -3.02 -10.18 17.78
C VAL A 438 -3.27 -11.35 18.71
N GLN A 439 -2.77 -11.23 19.93
CA GLN A 439 -3.01 -12.18 21.00
C GLN A 439 -3.80 -11.51 22.12
N VAL A 440 -4.68 -12.29 22.74
CA VAL A 440 -5.47 -11.86 23.89
C VAL A 440 -5.17 -12.77 25.07
N ARG A 441 -5.17 -12.18 26.27
CA ARG A 441 -5.14 -12.92 27.52
C ARG A 441 -6.53 -12.91 28.15
N THR A 442 -7.09 -14.09 28.34
CA THR A 442 -8.27 -14.25 29.18
C THR A 442 -7.84 -14.55 30.60
N TRP A 443 -8.42 -13.83 31.55
CA TRP A 443 -8.15 -14.03 32.96
C TRP A 443 -9.45 -13.89 33.75
N PRO A 444 -9.58 -14.57 34.89
CA PRO A 444 -10.73 -14.35 35.75
C PRO A 444 -10.86 -12.86 36.14
N CYS A 445 -12.00 -12.24 35.87
CA CYS A 445 -12.30 -10.87 36.28
C CYS A 445 -13.47 -10.87 37.26
N GLY A 446 -13.14 -10.84 38.55
CA GLY A 446 -14.10 -11.00 39.65
C GLY A 446 -14.54 -12.44 39.91
N SER A 447 -15.80 -12.62 40.30
CA SER A 447 -16.37 -13.94 40.67
C SER A 447 -17.10 -14.66 39.51
N LEU A 448 -17.13 -14.08 38.31
CA LEU A 448 -17.83 -14.59 37.13
C LEU A 448 -16.89 -15.34 36.16
N HIS A 449 -17.30 -15.50 34.90
CA HIS A 449 -16.44 -16.06 33.86
C HIS A 449 -15.15 -15.24 33.69
N PRO A 450 -14.10 -15.84 33.11
CA PRO A 450 -12.96 -15.07 32.61
C PRO A 450 -13.43 -13.97 31.66
N CYS A 451 -12.66 -12.91 31.53
CA CYS A 451 -12.81 -11.97 30.43
C CYS A 451 -11.44 -11.67 29.85
N ILE A 452 -11.42 -10.98 28.71
CA ILE A 452 -10.18 -10.44 28.18
C ILE A 452 -9.68 -9.37 29.16
N CYS A 453 -8.41 -9.43 29.50
CA CYS A 453 -7.79 -8.46 30.39
C CYS A 453 -6.51 -7.83 29.82
N ALA A 454 -5.95 -8.42 28.76
CA ALA A 454 -4.86 -7.81 28.02
C ALA A 454 -4.90 -8.17 26.53
N VAL A 455 -4.38 -7.26 25.72
CA VAL A 455 -4.17 -7.42 24.28
C VAL A 455 -2.72 -7.11 23.97
N ILE A 456 -2.06 -7.95 23.18
CA ILE A 456 -0.75 -7.66 22.60
C ILE A 456 -0.79 -7.90 21.10
N ALA A 457 -0.36 -6.90 20.34
CA ALA A 457 -0.45 -6.92 18.89
C ALA A 457 0.91 -6.58 18.25
N ARG A 458 1.17 -7.23 17.12
CA ARG A 458 2.42 -7.10 16.36
C ARG A 458 2.13 -6.83 14.89
N GLU A 459 2.90 -5.90 14.30
CA GLU A 459 3.11 -5.82 12.85
C GLU A 459 4.60 -5.61 12.55
N GLY A 460 5.21 -6.56 11.83
CA GLY A 460 6.65 -6.52 11.56
C GLY A 460 7.48 -6.58 12.86
N ASN A 461 8.15 -5.49 13.20
CA ASN A 461 8.96 -5.35 14.41
C ASN A 461 8.26 -4.57 15.54
N ASP A 462 7.13 -3.95 15.26
CA ASP A 462 6.38 -3.19 16.27
C ASP A 462 5.52 -4.13 17.09
N VAL A 463 5.62 -4.02 18.41
CA VAL A 463 4.79 -4.73 19.38
C VAL A 463 4.21 -3.71 20.34
N VAL A 464 2.89 -3.77 20.54
CA VAL A 464 2.15 -2.89 21.44
C VAL A 464 1.29 -3.75 22.35
N GLU A 465 1.33 -3.46 23.65
CA GLU A 465 0.55 -4.14 24.68
C GLU A 465 -0.39 -3.17 25.39
N VAL A 466 -1.62 -3.60 25.64
CA VAL A 466 -2.55 -2.97 26.58
C VAL A 466 -2.92 -3.99 27.65
N ASP A 467 -2.53 -3.75 28.91
CA ASP A 467 -2.71 -4.68 30.04
C ASP A 467 -3.55 -4.04 31.16
N GLN A 468 -4.61 -4.74 31.57
CA GLN A 468 -5.45 -4.47 32.74
C GLN A 468 -5.75 -5.76 33.55
N CYS A 469 -4.90 -6.78 33.46
CA CYS A 469 -5.09 -8.05 34.16
C CYS A 469 -4.90 -7.90 35.67
N GLU A 470 -5.88 -8.36 36.45
CA GLU A 470 -5.79 -8.42 37.92
C GLU A 470 -4.71 -9.41 38.36
N LYS A 471 -3.61 -8.90 38.94
CA LYS A 471 -2.46 -9.72 39.36
C LYS A 471 -2.61 -10.23 40.81
N ARG A 472 -3.32 -9.49 41.66
CA ARG A 472 -3.56 -9.82 43.08
C ARG A 472 -5.04 -9.67 43.44
N ALA A 473 -5.57 -10.55 44.28
CA ALA A 473 -6.99 -10.59 44.59
C ALA A 473 -7.47 -9.33 45.31
N GLY A 474 -8.53 -8.71 44.79
CA GLY A 474 -9.16 -7.53 45.42
C GLY A 474 -8.41 -6.23 45.16
N VAL A 475 -7.49 -6.23 44.20
CA VAL A 475 -6.73 -5.06 43.78
C VAL A 475 -7.33 -4.52 42.48
N VAL A 476 -7.59 -3.21 42.46
CA VAL A 476 -8.02 -2.52 41.24
C VAL A 476 -6.78 -2.28 40.35
N GLU A 477 -6.87 -2.73 39.10
CA GLU A 477 -5.85 -2.51 38.08
C GLU A 477 -6.34 -1.47 37.07
N ALA A 478 -5.49 -0.47 36.83
CA ALA A 478 -5.69 0.51 35.78
C ALA A 478 -5.06 0.01 34.47
N PRO A 479 -5.68 0.31 33.31
CA PRO A 479 -5.13 -0.09 32.02
C PRO A 479 -3.81 0.64 31.77
N SER A 480 -2.81 -0.12 31.31
CA SER A 480 -1.47 0.38 30.98
C SER A 480 -1.12 0.03 29.55
N VAL A 481 -0.41 0.95 28.88
CA VAL A 481 0.08 0.76 27.51
C VAL A 481 1.59 0.63 27.56
N SER A 482 2.12 -0.42 26.94
CA SER A 482 3.55 -0.69 26.89
C SER A 482 4.01 -0.92 25.44
N PHE A 483 5.30 -0.64 25.19
CA PHE A 483 5.94 -0.83 23.89
C PHE A 483 7.12 -1.81 24.07
N PRO A 484 6.87 -3.13 24.11
CA PRO A 484 7.89 -4.10 24.49
C PRO A 484 9.13 -4.13 23.58
N THR A 485 8.98 -3.78 22.29
CA THR A 485 10.09 -3.68 21.33
C THR A 485 10.72 -2.28 21.25
N GLY A 486 10.30 -1.36 22.14
CA GLY A 486 10.72 0.05 22.16
C GLY A 486 9.81 0.95 21.31
N HIS A 487 10.30 2.14 20.97
CA HIS A 487 9.53 3.14 20.20
C HIS A 487 8.90 2.52 18.93
N PRO A 488 7.59 2.71 18.71
CA PRO A 488 6.96 2.31 17.47
C PRO A 488 7.69 2.87 16.25
N LEU A 489 7.89 2.01 15.26
CA LEU A 489 8.38 2.40 13.95
C LEU A 489 7.33 3.26 13.24
N GLU A 490 7.79 3.91 12.18
CA GLU A 490 6.97 4.83 11.43
C GLU A 490 5.72 4.15 10.86
N GLY A 491 4.57 4.85 10.89
CA GLY A 491 3.27 4.33 10.48
C GLY A 491 2.46 3.66 11.61
N THR A 492 3.11 3.10 12.63
CA THR A 492 2.42 2.60 13.83
C THR A 492 2.12 3.75 14.78
N THR A 493 0.86 3.89 15.18
CA THR A 493 0.42 4.94 16.12
C THR A 493 -0.47 4.36 17.20
N VAL A 494 -0.23 4.76 18.43
CA VAL A 494 -1.06 4.41 19.59
C VAL A 494 -1.64 5.68 20.18
N SER A 495 -2.92 5.67 20.55
CA SER A 495 -3.60 6.84 21.11
C SER A 495 -4.62 6.46 22.17
N ARG A 496 -4.99 7.45 22.98
CA ARG A 496 -6.05 7.38 23.97
C ARG A 496 -7.15 8.37 23.64
N ASP A 497 -8.39 7.99 23.83
CA ASP A 497 -9.50 8.91 23.65
C ASP A 497 -9.45 10.07 24.66
N ASN A 498 -9.82 11.27 24.19
CA ASN A 498 -9.80 12.50 24.99
C ASN A 498 -11.08 12.70 25.80
N LYS A 499 -12.09 11.84 25.62
CA LYS A 499 -13.41 12.02 26.22
C LYS A 499 -13.50 11.35 27.59
N THR A 500 -12.86 10.19 27.73
CA THR A 500 -13.03 9.29 28.87
C THR A 500 -11.72 8.71 29.40
N GLY A 501 -10.69 8.55 28.55
CA GLY A 501 -9.47 7.84 28.91
C GLY A 501 -9.68 6.33 29.12
N LYS A 502 -10.74 5.77 28.52
CA LYS A 502 -11.13 4.35 28.61
C LYS A 502 -10.81 3.58 27.32
N ILE A 503 -10.54 4.28 26.23
CA ILE A 503 -10.37 3.69 24.90
C ILE A 503 -8.96 3.92 24.41
N PHE A 504 -8.29 2.84 24.03
CA PHE A 504 -6.95 2.86 23.46
C PHE A 504 -7.00 2.32 22.03
N SER A 505 -6.44 3.07 21.08
CA SER A 505 -6.43 2.67 19.68
C SER A 505 -4.99 2.40 19.23
N ILE A 506 -4.77 1.23 18.63
CA ILE A 506 -3.51 0.82 18.00
C ILE A 506 -3.78 0.78 16.50
N ASN A 507 -3.07 1.60 15.74
CA ASN A 507 -3.17 1.65 14.28
C ASN A 507 -1.82 1.26 13.68
N PHE A 508 -1.84 0.26 12.80
CA PHE A 508 -0.65 -0.24 12.13
C PHE A 508 -0.52 0.28 10.68
N PRO A 509 0.69 0.28 10.11
CA PRO A 509 0.96 0.67 8.73
C PRO A 509 0.10 0.03 7.65
N SER A 510 -0.34 -1.21 7.85
CA SER A 510 -1.27 -1.91 6.94
C SER A 510 -2.67 -1.30 6.86
N GLY A 511 -3.02 -0.41 7.78
CA GLY A 511 -4.39 0.06 8.00
C GLY A 511 -5.16 -0.74 9.04
N THR A 512 -4.58 -1.83 9.58
CA THR A 512 -5.20 -2.54 10.71
C THR A 512 -5.38 -1.59 11.87
N ARG A 513 -6.58 -1.60 12.43
CA ARG A 513 -6.94 -0.85 13.62
C ARG A 513 -7.45 -1.79 14.70
N ILE A 514 -6.92 -1.64 15.90
CA ILE A 514 -7.33 -2.38 17.10
C ILE A 514 -7.75 -1.35 18.14
N GLN A 515 -9.02 -1.36 18.54
CA GLN A 515 -9.54 -0.50 19.58
C GLN A 515 -9.85 -1.33 20.84
N VAL A 516 -9.18 -1.00 21.94
CA VAL A 516 -9.32 -1.63 23.24
C VAL A 516 -10.14 -0.72 24.14
N LYS A 517 -11.37 -1.11 24.45
CA LYS A 517 -12.31 -0.36 25.29
C LYS A 517 -12.34 -0.98 26.68
N THR A 518 -11.86 -0.25 27.66
CA THR A 518 -11.72 -0.69 29.05
C THR A 518 -12.81 -0.10 29.92
N GLY A 519 -13.18 -0.81 30.99
CA GLY A 519 -14.17 -0.31 31.92
C GLY A 519 -14.21 -1.12 33.20
N ILE A 520 -15.01 -0.65 34.16
CA ILE A 520 -15.34 -1.39 35.38
C ILE A 520 -16.85 -1.52 35.44
N SER A 521 -17.33 -2.75 35.55
CA SER A 521 -18.73 -3.06 35.85
C SER A 521 -18.89 -3.39 37.34
N LYS A 522 -20.11 -3.23 37.86
CA LYS A 522 -20.46 -3.65 39.22
C LYS A 522 -20.91 -5.10 39.19
N GLY A 523 -20.25 -5.95 39.96
CA GLY A 523 -20.61 -7.36 40.08
C GLY A 523 -21.78 -7.62 41.02
N ARG A 524 -21.89 -8.87 41.49
CA ARG A 524 -23.02 -9.36 42.29
C ARG A 524 -23.32 -8.45 43.48
N HIS A 525 -24.55 -7.94 43.55
CA HIS A 525 -25.03 -7.00 44.59
C HIS A 525 -24.19 -5.71 44.75
N GLY A 526 -23.44 -5.29 43.72
CA GLY A 526 -22.67 -4.05 43.73
C GLY A 526 -21.42 -4.06 44.62
N LYS A 527 -20.98 -5.22 45.10
CA LYS A 527 -19.84 -5.36 46.03
C LYS A 527 -18.50 -5.62 45.35
N GLU A 528 -18.51 -6.03 44.08
CA GLU A 528 -17.31 -6.39 43.32
C GLU A 528 -17.08 -5.40 42.16
N HIS A 529 -15.81 -5.05 41.92
CA HIS A 529 -15.39 -4.29 40.74
C HIS A 529 -14.95 -5.31 39.69
N LEU A 530 -15.68 -5.38 38.58
CA LEU A 530 -15.43 -6.29 37.47
C LEU A 530 -14.78 -5.51 36.32
N PRO A 531 -13.44 -5.47 36.21
CA PRO A 531 -12.82 -4.89 35.03
C PRO A 531 -13.24 -5.71 33.81
N TYR A 532 -13.52 -5.03 32.69
CA TYR A 532 -13.80 -5.69 31.42
C TYR A 532 -13.07 -4.96 30.29
N MET A 533 -12.76 -5.72 29.24
CA MET A 533 -12.07 -5.23 28.06
C MET A 533 -12.80 -5.72 26.81
N ASN A 534 -13.29 -4.79 26.00
CA ASN A 534 -13.83 -5.08 24.69
C ASN A 534 -12.76 -4.76 23.65
N VAL A 535 -12.61 -5.63 22.67
CA VAL A 535 -11.63 -5.50 21.61
C VAL A 535 -12.39 -5.39 20.29
N ASP A 536 -12.01 -4.41 19.49
CA ASP A 536 -12.55 -4.20 18.15
C ASP A 536 -11.38 -4.23 17.17
N VAL A 537 -11.40 -5.18 16.23
CA VAL A 537 -10.33 -5.40 15.27
C VAL A 537 -10.87 -5.19 13.87
N GLN A 538 -10.26 -4.27 13.13
CA GLN A 538 -10.49 -4.06 11.71
C GLN A 538 -9.29 -4.60 10.91
N ALA A 539 -9.53 -5.64 10.11
CA ALA A 539 -8.52 -6.33 9.31
C ALA A 539 -8.48 -5.80 7.87
N PRO A 540 -7.30 -5.55 7.28
CA PRO A 540 -7.17 -5.02 5.93
C PRO A 540 -7.59 -6.06 4.87
N PRO A 541 -8.06 -5.63 3.69
CA PRO A 541 -8.41 -6.51 2.56
C PRO A 541 -7.39 -7.60 2.19
N ASP A 542 -6.09 -7.34 2.38
CA ASP A 542 -4.99 -8.29 2.11
C ASP A 542 -5.12 -9.62 2.85
N ASP A 543 -5.81 -9.62 3.99
CA ASP A 543 -5.92 -10.79 4.85
C ASP A 543 -7.16 -11.64 4.53
N HIS A 544 -7.93 -11.26 3.52
CA HIS A 544 -9.04 -12.07 3.03
C HIS A 544 -8.49 -13.41 2.48
N ASN A 545 -9.01 -14.53 2.98
CA ASN A 545 -8.49 -15.90 2.83
C ASN A 545 -7.10 -16.15 3.46
N ALA A 546 -6.57 -15.23 4.25
CA ALA A 546 -5.27 -15.35 4.91
C ALA A 546 -5.33 -15.02 6.41
N ALA A 547 -6.52 -14.85 6.98
CA ALA A 547 -6.68 -14.73 8.42
C ALA A 547 -6.69 -16.13 9.08
N GLU A 548 -6.25 -16.21 10.33
CA GLU A 548 -6.44 -17.37 11.19
C GLU A 548 -6.53 -16.94 12.66
N GLY A 549 -7.03 -17.82 13.53
CA GLY A 549 -7.20 -17.54 14.97
C GLY A 549 -8.66 -17.62 15.39
N LEU A 550 -8.94 -17.15 16.60
CA LEU A 550 -10.31 -17.11 17.13
C LEU A 550 -11.27 -16.31 16.25
N CYS A 551 -10.83 -15.24 15.58
CA CYS A 551 -11.67 -14.47 14.66
C CYS A 551 -12.10 -15.22 13.37
N GLY A 552 -11.59 -16.43 13.14
CA GLY A 552 -11.87 -17.23 11.95
C GLY A 552 -10.88 -17.00 10.80
N ASN A 553 -11.13 -17.65 9.66
CA ASN A 553 -10.25 -17.67 8.49
C ASN A 553 -10.55 -16.59 7.43
N TRP A 554 -11.68 -15.89 7.58
CA TRP A 554 -12.11 -14.78 6.74
C TRP A 554 -12.09 -15.08 5.23
N ASN A 555 -12.89 -16.07 4.84
CA ASN A 555 -13.03 -16.50 3.45
C ASN A 555 -14.41 -16.20 2.85
N GLY A 556 -15.31 -15.57 3.63
CA GLY A 556 -16.69 -15.28 3.26
C GLY A 556 -17.69 -16.39 3.58
N GLU A 557 -17.27 -17.49 4.21
CA GLU A 557 -18.09 -18.66 4.48
C GLU A 557 -18.25 -18.89 6.01
N GLU A 558 -19.49 -18.87 6.49
CA GLU A 558 -19.77 -19.08 7.93
C GLU A 558 -19.52 -20.54 8.36
N VAL A 559 -19.61 -21.50 7.44
CA VAL A 559 -19.58 -22.94 7.73
C VAL A 559 -18.24 -23.45 8.24
N ASP A 560 -17.14 -22.78 7.91
CA ASP A 560 -15.79 -23.13 8.37
C ASP A 560 -15.12 -22.01 9.18
N ALA A 561 -15.90 -21.01 9.59
CA ALA A 561 -15.43 -19.91 10.43
C ALA A 561 -14.86 -20.36 11.78
N LEU A 562 -15.27 -21.53 12.29
CA LEU A 562 -14.72 -22.18 13.49
C LEU A 562 -13.64 -23.23 13.15
N ARG A 563 -12.74 -22.91 12.22
CA ARG A 563 -11.57 -23.73 11.91
C ARG A 563 -10.48 -23.53 12.98
N GLY A 564 -10.18 -24.61 13.70
CA GLY A 564 -9.17 -24.65 14.76
C GLY A 564 -7.73 -24.58 14.25
N GLY A 565 -6.80 -24.29 15.16
CA GLY A 565 -5.35 -24.27 14.89
C GLY A 565 -4.77 -25.65 14.56
N ASP A 566 -5.52 -26.71 14.83
CA ASP A 566 -5.26 -28.09 14.42
C ASP A 566 -5.78 -28.41 12.99
N GLY A 567 -6.41 -27.44 12.33
CA GLY A 567 -7.01 -27.59 11.00
C GLY A 567 -8.39 -28.24 10.99
N HIS A 568 -8.96 -28.60 12.15
CA HIS A 568 -10.30 -29.19 12.24
C HIS A 568 -11.38 -28.10 12.23
N VAL A 569 -12.53 -28.38 11.61
CA VAL A 569 -13.68 -27.45 11.60
C VAL A 569 -14.66 -27.87 12.70
N TYR A 570 -14.90 -26.97 13.64
CA TYR A 570 -15.75 -27.21 14.80
C TYR A 570 -17.16 -26.64 14.60
N THR A 571 -18.07 -27.03 15.47
CA THR A 571 -19.45 -26.53 15.53
C THR A 571 -19.66 -25.63 16.76
N PRO A 572 -20.73 -24.83 16.80
CA PRO A 572 -21.09 -24.05 18.00
C PRO A 572 -21.24 -24.90 19.28
N THR A 573 -21.58 -26.18 19.17
CA THR A 573 -21.67 -27.12 20.31
C THR A 573 -20.31 -27.64 20.79
N THR A 574 -19.26 -27.50 20.00
CA THR A 574 -17.89 -27.97 20.29
C THR A 574 -16.90 -26.81 20.42
N VAL A 575 -17.40 -25.59 20.63
CA VAL A 575 -16.62 -24.35 20.67
C VAL A 575 -15.46 -24.39 21.67
N THR A 576 -15.60 -25.06 22.82
CA THR A 576 -14.50 -25.24 23.79
C THR A 576 -13.28 -25.94 23.17
N ASN A 577 -13.48 -26.91 22.27
CA ASN A 577 -12.36 -27.59 21.60
C ASN A 577 -11.71 -26.68 20.56
N PHE A 578 -12.52 -25.93 19.81
CA PHE A 578 -12.04 -24.87 18.92
C PHE A 578 -11.18 -23.86 19.68
N THR A 579 -11.67 -23.33 20.80
CA THR A 579 -10.91 -22.35 21.60
C THR A 579 -9.58 -22.93 22.08
N LYS A 580 -9.57 -24.16 22.60
CA LYS A 580 -8.35 -24.84 23.06
C LYS A 580 -7.33 -25.05 21.94
N SER A 581 -7.78 -25.30 20.70
CA SER A 581 -6.88 -25.47 19.56
C SER A 581 -6.08 -24.18 19.24
N TRP A 582 -6.61 -23.02 19.60
CA TRP A 582 -5.97 -21.70 19.44
C TRP A 582 -5.26 -21.19 20.70
N GLN A 583 -5.22 -22.01 21.76
CA GLN A 583 -4.53 -21.69 22.99
C GLN A 583 -3.01 -21.81 22.79
N LEU A 584 -2.29 -20.76 23.15
CA LEU A 584 -0.84 -20.75 23.09
C LEU A 584 -0.24 -21.51 24.29
N PRO A 585 0.83 -22.31 24.08
CA PRO A 585 1.55 -22.94 25.18
C PRO A 585 2.03 -21.92 26.23
N SER A 586 2.14 -22.38 27.48
CA SER A 586 2.58 -21.53 28.58
C SER A 586 3.96 -20.92 28.28
N GLY A 587 4.07 -19.61 28.42
CA GLY A 587 5.32 -18.87 28.23
C GLY A 587 5.71 -18.61 26.78
N THR A 588 4.95 -19.05 25.76
CA THR A 588 5.31 -18.83 24.34
C THR A 588 4.61 -17.64 23.70
N SER A 589 3.63 -17.03 24.37
CA SER A 589 2.93 -15.84 23.87
C SER A 589 3.84 -14.61 23.86
N MET A 590 3.46 -13.59 23.11
CA MET A 590 4.19 -12.32 23.02
C MET A 590 4.23 -11.56 24.35
N PHE A 591 3.34 -11.91 25.30
CA PHE A 591 3.39 -11.38 26.67
C PHE A 591 4.64 -11.84 27.44
N TYR A 592 5.29 -12.92 27.01
CA TYR A 592 6.49 -13.47 27.66
C TYR A 592 7.72 -13.46 26.73
N GLN A 593 7.52 -13.74 25.44
CA GLN A 593 8.60 -13.87 24.45
C GLN A 593 8.36 -12.94 23.28
N LEU A 594 9.22 -11.91 23.17
CA LEU A 594 9.15 -10.96 22.07
C LEU A 594 9.77 -11.52 20.79
N PRO A 595 9.24 -11.17 19.61
CA PRO A 595 9.85 -11.51 18.34
C PRO A 595 11.24 -10.86 18.22
N LYS A 596 12.15 -11.54 17.51
CA LYS A 596 13.46 -10.97 17.17
C LYS A 596 13.28 -9.85 16.14
N TYR A 597 14.08 -8.80 16.28
CA TYR A 597 14.11 -7.72 15.30
C TYR A 597 14.66 -8.21 13.97
N GLU A 598 13.95 -7.94 12.89
CA GLU A 598 14.33 -8.34 11.53
C GLU A 598 14.44 -7.10 10.63
N GLN A 599 15.65 -6.80 10.14
CA GLN A 599 15.93 -5.57 9.40
C GLN A 599 15.09 -5.43 8.11
N HIS A 600 14.77 -6.53 7.44
CA HIS A 600 13.99 -6.52 6.20
C HIS A 600 12.50 -6.22 6.42
N LEU A 601 12.01 -6.36 7.66
CA LEU A 601 10.65 -6.01 8.09
C LEU A 601 10.55 -4.56 8.59
N ALA A 602 11.65 -3.79 8.58
CA ALA A 602 11.57 -2.36 8.82
C ALA A 602 10.70 -1.71 7.72
N PRO A 603 9.77 -0.81 8.09
CA PRO A 603 8.82 -0.27 7.14
C PRO A 603 9.52 0.44 5.97
N LYS A 604 9.12 0.08 4.75
CA LYS A 604 9.50 0.76 3.51
C LYS A 604 8.27 1.44 2.94
N PHE A 605 8.05 2.71 3.30
CA PHE A 605 6.98 3.50 2.72
C PHE A 605 7.50 4.22 1.48
N GLU A 606 7.11 3.73 0.31
CA GLU A 606 7.57 4.25 -0.98
C GLU A 606 6.41 4.76 -1.86
N TYR A 607 5.21 4.95 -1.32
CA TYR A 607 4.05 5.35 -2.13
C TYR A 607 3.57 6.78 -1.86
N CYS A 608 3.23 7.49 -2.94
CA CYS A 608 2.82 8.88 -2.94
C CYS A 608 1.45 9.03 -3.63
N SER A 609 0.63 9.93 -3.08
CA SER A 609 -0.56 10.46 -3.76
C SER A 609 -0.16 11.73 -4.51
N CYS A 610 -0.26 11.72 -5.84
CA CYS A 610 0.28 12.79 -6.67
C CYS A 610 -0.75 13.90 -6.91
N ASN A 611 -1.01 14.75 -5.92
CA ASN A 611 -1.95 15.87 -6.02
C ASN A 611 -1.36 17.11 -6.69
N GLN A 612 -2.19 18.10 -7.07
CA GLN A 612 -1.76 19.38 -7.62
C GLN A 612 -1.13 20.28 -6.52
N GLY A 613 0.07 19.95 -6.06
CA GLY A 613 0.79 20.69 -5.00
C GLY A 613 2.19 20.12 -4.73
N PRO A 614 2.91 20.64 -3.70
CA PRO A 614 4.14 20.01 -3.22
C PRO A 614 3.86 18.57 -2.85
N VAL A 615 4.62 17.64 -3.43
CA VAL A 615 4.45 16.20 -3.21
C VAL A 615 4.94 15.87 -1.80
N GLU A 616 4.01 15.63 -0.88
CA GLU A 616 4.34 14.90 0.34
C GLU A 616 4.27 13.40 0.04
N CYS A 617 5.39 12.83 -0.38
CA CYS A 617 5.63 11.41 -0.15
C CYS A 617 5.80 11.26 1.38
N THR A 618 4.68 11.24 2.09
CA THR A 618 4.70 11.08 3.54
C THR A 618 5.25 9.71 3.85
N LYS A 619 6.17 9.67 4.80
CA LYS A 619 6.64 8.44 5.40
C LYS A 619 5.54 7.71 6.20
N ALA A 620 4.32 8.25 6.24
CA ALA A 620 3.15 7.64 6.87
C ALA A 620 2.32 6.90 5.80
N GLY A 621 2.74 5.67 5.45
CA GLY A 621 1.88 4.61 4.88
C GLY A 621 0.67 4.99 4.03
N ASN A 622 0.80 5.80 2.97
CA ASN A 622 -0.33 6.17 2.10
C ASN A 622 -1.00 4.99 1.38
N GLY A 623 -0.46 3.77 1.47
CA GLY A 623 -1.10 2.56 0.91
C GLY A 623 -2.29 2.05 1.73
N ALA A 624 -2.57 2.63 2.90
CA ALA A 624 -3.74 2.30 3.70
C ALA A 624 -4.29 3.54 4.43
N LEU A 625 -5.57 3.83 4.21
CA LEU A 625 -6.28 5.02 4.71
C LEU A 625 -7.55 4.62 5.46
N ASN A 626 -7.42 3.93 6.59
CA ASN A 626 -8.57 3.59 7.42
C ASN A 626 -9.24 4.86 7.99
N PRO A 627 -10.51 5.16 7.65
CA PRO A 627 -11.17 6.43 7.97
C PRO A 627 -11.48 6.57 9.46
N SER A 628 -11.50 5.45 10.20
CA SER A 628 -11.77 5.44 11.64
C SER A 628 -10.60 5.97 12.47
N LYS A 629 -9.37 5.94 11.94
CA LYS A 629 -8.14 6.36 12.63
C LYS A 629 -8.18 7.81 13.13
N GLN A 630 -8.81 8.71 12.38
CA GLN A 630 -8.80 10.16 12.67
C GLN A 630 -9.61 10.55 13.91
N SER A 631 -10.39 9.62 14.47
CA SER A 631 -11.24 9.83 15.64
C SER A 631 -10.61 9.38 16.97
N ASP A 632 -9.37 8.88 16.96
CA ASP A 632 -8.79 8.10 18.06
C ASP A 632 -8.22 8.89 19.25
N GLY A 633 -8.18 10.22 19.19
CA GLY A 633 -7.78 11.09 20.31
C GLY A 633 -6.28 11.43 20.39
N THR A 634 -5.73 11.53 21.60
CA THR A 634 -4.36 12.00 21.86
C THR A 634 -3.34 10.87 21.65
N PRO A 635 -2.29 11.09 20.85
CA PRO A 635 -1.22 10.11 20.70
C PRO A 635 -0.52 9.79 22.02
N ILE A 636 -0.37 8.51 22.32
CA ILE A 636 0.52 8.01 23.38
C ILE A 636 1.89 7.81 22.73
N SER A 637 2.83 8.71 23.01
CA SER A 637 4.22 8.51 22.65
C SER A 637 4.94 7.70 23.71
N ASP A 638 5.87 6.84 23.32
CA ASP A 638 6.88 6.36 24.25
C ASP A 638 7.70 7.57 24.78
N LYS A 639 7.61 7.83 26.08
CA LYS A 639 8.35 8.91 26.75
C LYS A 639 9.87 8.65 26.76
N ASN A 640 10.34 7.49 26.30
CA ASN A 640 11.75 7.13 26.22
C ASN A 640 12.52 7.82 25.07
N LYS A 641 12.09 8.97 24.52
CA LYS A 641 12.89 9.66 23.49
C LYS A 641 14.22 10.11 24.11
N PRO A 642 15.38 9.55 23.71
CA PRO A 642 16.63 10.19 24.08
C PRO A 642 16.69 11.49 23.28
N HIS A 643 16.62 12.65 23.96
CA HIS A 643 17.15 13.86 23.36
C HIS A 643 18.60 13.56 22.94
N ARG A 644 18.98 13.88 21.69
CA ARG A 644 20.27 13.60 21.03
C ARG A 644 21.54 14.06 21.80
N ARG A 645 21.43 14.55 23.03
CA ARG A 645 22.53 15.00 23.90
C ARG A 645 22.63 14.27 25.26
N SER A 646 21.76 13.31 25.57
CA SER A 646 21.79 12.60 26.86
C SER A 646 21.80 11.08 26.66
N ALA A 647 22.99 10.48 26.68
CA ALA A 647 23.13 9.04 26.82
C ALA A 647 22.68 8.65 28.24
N ARG A 648 21.63 7.80 28.34
CA ARG A 648 20.93 7.33 29.55
C ARG A 648 19.68 8.13 29.95
N SER A 649 18.63 8.07 29.12
CA SER A 649 17.26 8.36 29.57
C SER A 649 16.65 7.06 30.08
N TYR A 650 16.52 6.90 31.39
CA TYR A 650 15.77 5.79 31.99
C TYR A 650 14.28 6.13 32.01
N SER A 651 13.40 5.19 31.63
CA SER A 651 11.96 5.33 31.81
C SER A 651 11.64 5.33 33.30
N ASP A 652 10.73 6.20 33.71
CA ASP A 652 10.16 6.18 35.05
C ASP A 652 8.72 5.65 35.07
N HIS A 653 8.23 5.19 33.92
CA HIS A 653 6.97 4.49 33.81
C HIS A 653 7.13 3.06 34.33
N TYR A 654 6.42 2.71 35.41
CA TYR A 654 6.51 1.40 36.07
C TYR A 654 5.17 0.66 35.94
N PRO A 655 4.92 -0.02 34.82
CA PRO A 655 3.80 -0.94 34.76
C PRO A 655 4.11 -2.10 35.71
N ASP A 656 3.14 -2.59 36.48
CA ASP A 656 3.33 -3.71 37.43
C ASP A 656 3.53 -5.06 36.71
N GLN A 657 4.24 -5.08 35.57
CA GLN A 657 4.47 -6.22 34.68
C GLN A 657 5.25 -7.36 35.37
N HIS A 658 6.10 -7.05 36.34
CA HIS A 658 6.89 -8.05 37.06
C HIS A 658 6.13 -8.77 38.19
N LEU A 659 4.89 -8.39 38.49
CA LEU A 659 4.12 -9.06 39.53
C LEU A 659 3.63 -10.44 39.06
N SER A 660 3.97 -11.48 39.83
CA SER A 660 3.41 -12.82 39.63
C SER A 660 1.93 -12.88 40.03
N PHE A 661 1.13 -13.61 39.27
CA PHE A 661 -0.27 -13.89 39.61
C PHE A 661 -0.39 -14.67 40.93
N ASP A 662 -1.31 -14.26 41.80
CA ASP A 662 -1.57 -14.95 43.08
C ASP A 662 -2.15 -16.37 42.86
N PRO A 663 -1.44 -17.45 43.26
CA PRO A 663 -1.93 -18.83 43.11
C PRO A 663 -3.26 -19.10 43.84
N LYS A 664 -3.56 -18.39 44.93
CA LYS A 664 -4.82 -18.55 45.67
C LYS A 664 -5.99 -17.93 44.92
N MET A 665 -5.76 -16.83 44.21
CA MET A 665 -6.75 -16.23 43.31
C MET A 665 -7.09 -17.22 42.18
N ILE A 666 -6.06 -17.77 41.54
CA ILE A 666 -6.18 -18.76 40.46
C ILE A 666 -7.01 -19.96 40.95
N ALA A 667 -6.64 -20.57 42.07
CA ALA A 667 -7.32 -21.75 42.60
C ALA A 667 -8.78 -21.50 43.01
N ARG A 668 -9.12 -20.29 43.48
CA ARG A 668 -10.51 -19.93 43.82
C ARG A 668 -11.36 -19.72 42.57
N ARG A 669 -10.83 -19.03 41.56
CA ARG A 669 -11.58 -18.67 40.36
C ARG A 669 -11.68 -19.82 39.34
N LEU A 670 -10.81 -20.83 39.43
CA LEU A 670 -10.94 -22.10 38.69
C LEU A 670 -12.07 -23.01 39.21
N LYS A 671 -12.63 -22.76 40.41
CA LYS A 671 -13.81 -23.47 40.96
C LYS A 671 -15.10 -22.91 40.34
N ARG A 672 -15.22 -23.11 39.02
CA ARG A 672 -16.31 -22.64 38.15
C ARG A 672 -17.71 -22.96 38.68
N ASN A 673 -18.67 -22.06 38.41
CA ASN A 673 -20.11 -22.36 38.42
C ASN A 673 -20.51 -23.02 37.08
N VAL A 674 -20.11 -24.28 36.86
CA VAL A 674 -20.38 -25.02 35.58
C VAL A 674 -21.86 -25.46 35.44
N GLY A 675 -22.79 -24.81 36.14
CA GLY A 675 -24.18 -25.28 36.25
C GLY A 675 -25.22 -24.16 36.30
N ALA A 676 -24.91 -22.96 35.80
CA ALA A 676 -25.90 -21.88 35.75
C ALA A 676 -27.03 -22.23 34.78
N THR A 677 -28.25 -22.32 35.30
CA THR A 677 -29.46 -22.60 34.53
C THR A 677 -30.49 -21.50 34.76
N PHE A 678 -31.41 -21.32 33.81
CA PHE A 678 -32.63 -20.58 34.06
C PHE A 678 -33.69 -21.47 34.73
N PRO A 679 -34.54 -20.92 35.62
CA PRO A 679 -34.45 -19.59 36.20
C PRO A 679 -33.19 -19.42 37.06
N THR A 680 -32.60 -18.23 37.06
CA THR A 680 -31.42 -17.93 37.88
C THR A 680 -31.76 -18.02 39.38
N PRO A 681 -30.77 -18.09 40.31
CA PRO A 681 -31.04 -18.13 41.75
C PRO A 681 -31.93 -16.99 42.28
N SER A 682 -31.90 -15.81 41.66
CA SER A 682 -32.78 -14.68 41.99
C SER A 682 -34.13 -14.71 41.24
N GLY A 683 -34.43 -15.78 40.49
CA GLY A 683 -35.72 -16.01 39.82
C GLY A 683 -35.87 -15.37 38.44
N ILE A 684 -34.78 -14.97 37.77
CA ILE A 684 -34.84 -14.42 36.42
C ILE A 684 -35.06 -15.56 35.43
N THR A 685 -36.11 -15.51 34.61
CA THR A 685 -36.37 -16.51 33.56
C THR A 685 -35.66 -16.14 32.25
N GLU A 686 -35.43 -17.11 31.36
CA GLU A 686 -34.80 -16.85 30.06
C GLU A 686 -35.62 -15.84 29.23
N SER A 687 -36.96 -15.98 29.22
CA SER A 687 -37.85 -15.05 28.52
C SER A 687 -37.69 -13.61 29.03
N ARG A 688 -37.67 -13.43 30.36
CA ARG A 688 -37.47 -12.12 30.98
C ARG A 688 -36.07 -11.55 30.67
N ALA A 689 -35.05 -12.40 30.62
CA ALA A 689 -33.69 -11.99 30.24
C ALA A 689 -33.64 -11.52 28.79
N ARG A 690 -34.24 -12.28 27.85
CA ARG A 690 -34.32 -11.91 26.42
C ARG A 690 -35.04 -10.59 26.20
N ASP A 691 -36.19 -10.38 26.85
CA ASP A 691 -36.95 -9.13 26.75
C ASP A 691 -36.13 -7.94 27.27
N TYR A 692 -35.46 -8.12 28.41
CA TYR A 692 -34.59 -7.09 28.98
C TYR A 692 -33.41 -6.75 28.05
N CYS A 693 -32.73 -7.75 27.49
CA CYS A 693 -31.62 -7.55 26.56
C CYS A 693 -32.08 -6.81 25.31
N ARG A 694 -33.25 -7.16 24.74
CA ARG A 694 -33.84 -6.45 23.60
C ARG A 694 -34.03 -4.97 23.91
N HIS A 695 -34.65 -4.63 25.04
CA HIS A 695 -34.85 -3.24 25.45
C HIS A 695 -33.53 -2.52 25.73
N THR A 696 -32.53 -3.22 26.27
CA THR A 696 -31.19 -2.67 26.52
C THR A 696 -30.54 -2.21 25.21
N PHE A 697 -30.53 -3.04 24.17
CA PHE A 697 -29.97 -2.65 22.87
C PHE A 697 -30.79 -1.58 22.16
N MET A 698 -32.12 -1.54 22.33
CA MET A 698 -32.95 -0.45 21.82
C MET A 698 -32.60 0.92 22.43
N SER A 699 -31.95 0.92 23.60
CA SER A 699 -31.45 2.14 24.26
C SER A 699 -29.98 2.46 23.95
N ALA A 700 -29.29 1.62 23.17
CA ALA A 700 -27.91 1.86 22.77
C ALA A 700 -27.81 3.09 21.86
N SER A 701 -26.72 3.83 21.96
CA SER A 701 -26.62 5.16 21.37
C SER A 701 -26.71 5.19 19.84
N LEU A 702 -26.32 4.09 19.16
CA LEU A 702 -26.42 3.97 17.70
C LEU A 702 -27.60 3.11 17.22
N TYR A 703 -28.48 2.66 18.12
CA TYR A 703 -29.60 1.78 17.76
C TYR A 703 -30.45 2.33 16.61
N SER A 704 -30.84 3.61 16.66
CA SER A 704 -31.68 4.21 15.62
C SER A 704 -31.04 4.21 14.22
N LYS A 705 -29.71 4.10 14.14
CA LYS A 705 -28.97 4.04 12.87
C LYS A 705 -28.88 2.63 12.30
N CYS A 706 -28.83 1.61 13.17
CA CYS A 706 -28.69 0.21 12.79
C CYS A 706 -29.92 -0.66 13.12
N GLN A 707 -31.07 -0.05 13.42
CA GLN A 707 -32.29 -0.77 13.79
C GLN A 707 -32.82 -1.73 12.70
N HIS A 708 -32.42 -1.53 11.44
CA HIS A 708 -32.78 -2.41 10.32
C HIS A 708 -31.70 -3.47 10.00
N SER A 709 -30.57 -3.45 10.72
CA SER A 709 -29.51 -4.44 10.59
C SER A 709 -29.82 -5.68 11.45
N ASN A 710 -29.16 -6.80 11.15
CA ASN A 710 -29.32 -8.05 11.90
C ASN A 710 -28.50 -8.09 13.20
N ILE A 711 -27.71 -7.05 13.50
CA ILE A 711 -26.84 -6.95 14.69
C ILE A 711 -27.57 -7.36 15.98
N LEU A 712 -28.82 -6.93 16.18
CA LEU A 712 -29.58 -7.25 17.38
C LEU A 712 -29.75 -8.77 17.56
N ALA A 713 -30.07 -9.49 16.48
CA ALA A 713 -30.22 -10.94 16.51
C ALA A 713 -28.88 -11.66 16.73
N GLU A 714 -27.78 -11.05 16.27
CA GLU A 714 -26.42 -11.58 16.38
C GLU A 714 -25.83 -11.50 17.79
N ILE A 715 -26.22 -10.48 18.58
CA ILE A 715 -25.60 -10.16 19.88
C ILE A 715 -26.46 -10.50 21.11
N ILE A 716 -27.78 -10.70 20.94
CA ILE A 716 -28.69 -10.85 22.07
C ILE A 716 -28.39 -12.07 22.94
N ASP A 717 -27.89 -13.16 22.33
CA ASP A 717 -27.59 -14.40 23.04
C ASP A 717 -26.45 -14.19 24.05
N GLY A 718 -25.44 -13.35 23.76
CA GLY A 718 -24.41 -12.97 24.72
C GLY A 718 -24.97 -12.29 25.97
N CYS A 719 -25.80 -11.25 25.81
CA CYS A 719 -26.44 -10.58 26.95
C CYS A 719 -27.31 -11.52 27.80
N VAL A 720 -27.99 -12.49 27.19
CA VAL A 720 -28.80 -13.48 27.92
C VAL A 720 -27.90 -14.41 28.74
N GLU A 721 -26.76 -14.82 28.17
CA GLU A 721 -25.76 -15.62 28.87
C GLU A 721 -25.15 -14.86 30.06
N ASP A 722 -24.77 -13.58 29.88
CA ASP A 722 -24.30 -12.70 30.95
C ASP A 722 -25.26 -12.70 32.16
N ILE A 723 -26.57 -12.55 31.91
CA ILE A 723 -27.61 -12.57 32.95
C ILE A 723 -27.72 -13.94 33.62
N LYS A 724 -27.66 -15.02 32.83
CA LYS A 724 -27.77 -16.41 33.34
C LYS A 724 -26.71 -16.69 34.39
N TYR A 725 -25.47 -16.25 34.13
CA TYR A 725 -24.33 -16.55 34.98
C TYR A 725 -24.12 -15.54 36.11
N SER A 726 -24.35 -14.26 35.85
CA SER A 726 -24.20 -13.22 36.87
C SER A 726 -25.36 -13.19 37.88
N ASP A 727 -26.51 -13.77 37.52
CA ASP A 727 -27.76 -13.62 38.26
C ASP A 727 -28.12 -12.13 38.46
N SER A 728 -27.81 -11.31 37.45
CA SER A 728 -27.96 -9.85 37.48
C SER A 728 -28.25 -9.30 36.08
N VAL A 729 -29.16 -8.32 36.00
CA VAL A 729 -29.47 -7.59 34.76
C VAL A 729 -28.56 -6.36 34.52
N ASP A 730 -27.73 -6.02 35.51
CA ASP A 730 -26.83 -4.86 35.44
C ASP A 730 -25.39 -5.26 35.14
N ALA A 731 -25.00 -6.51 35.45
CA ALA A 731 -23.70 -7.05 35.08
C ALA A 731 -23.51 -7.00 33.56
N PHE A 732 -22.33 -6.57 33.11
CA PHE A 732 -21.93 -6.41 31.70
C PHE A 732 -22.86 -5.60 30.77
N LYS A 733 -23.95 -5.00 31.27
CA LYS A 733 -24.88 -4.18 30.48
C LYS A 733 -24.19 -3.14 29.60
N LEU A 734 -23.30 -2.33 30.19
CA LEU A 734 -22.52 -1.33 29.46
C LEU A 734 -21.61 -1.96 28.39
N SER A 735 -20.98 -3.09 28.72
CA SER A 735 -20.14 -3.82 27.77
C SER A 735 -20.93 -4.27 26.55
N ALA A 736 -22.10 -4.88 26.75
CA ALA A 736 -22.97 -5.33 25.66
C ALA A 736 -23.44 -4.16 24.78
N MET A 737 -23.92 -3.06 25.38
CA MET A 737 -24.33 -1.87 24.61
C MET A 737 -23.17 -1.25 23.82
N ASN A 738 -21.97 -1.17 24.41
CA ASN A 738 -20.78 -0.69 23.72
C ASN A 738 -20.35 -1.63 22.58
N ALA A 739 -20.55 -2.94 22.72
CA ALA A 739 -20.31 -3.90 21.65
C ALA A 739 -21.29 -3.71 20.49
N TYR A 740 -22.58 -3.52 20.76
CA TYR A 740 -23.58 -3.17 19.73
C TYR A 740 -23.18 -1.92 18.96
N ASP A 741 -22.82 -0.84 19.67
CA ASP A 741 -22.39 0.41 19.03
C ASP A 741 -21.10 0.24 18.23
N SER A 742 -20.19 -0.64 18.64
CA SER A 742 -18.94 -0.92 17.89
C SER A 742 -19.25 -1.62 16.57
N ILE A 743 -20.10 -2.64 16.60
CA ILE A 743 -20.51 -3.39 15.41
C ILE A 743 -21.28 -2.46 14.45
N CYS A 744 -22.22 -1.68 14.98
CA CYS A 744 -22.98 -0.71 14.19
C CYS A 744 -22.08 0.37 13.59
N TYR A 745 -21.15 0.92 14.37
CA TYR A 745 -20.17 1.88 13.88
C TYR A 745 -19.33 1.28 12.73
N ASN A 746 -18.87 0.04 12.87
CA ASN A 746 -18.08 -0.62 11.84
C ASN A 746 -18.86 -0.86 10.55
N GLU A 747 -20.17 -1.16 10.61
CA GLU A 747 -21.01 -1.26 9.40
C GLU A 747 -21.20 0.12 8.73
N LEU A 748 -21.43 1.16 9.52
CA LEU A 748 -21.67 2.52 9.00
C LEU A 748 -20.39 3.20 8.49
N ALA A 749 -19.23 2.89 9.07
CA ALA A 749 -17.94 3.47 8.72
C ALA A 749 -17.39 2.97 7.37
N GLN A 750 -18.01 1.95 6.77
CA GLN A 750 -17.67 1.49 5.41
C GLN A 750 -18.56 2.12 4.36
N ASP A 751 -19.73 2.68 4.72
CA ASP A 751 -20.65 3.28 3.76
C ASP A 751 -20.09 4.64 3.29
N PRO A 752 -19.84 4.82 1.98
CA PRO A 752 -19.34 6.07 1.42
C PRO A 752 -20.16 7.31 1.82
N LYS A 753 -21.47 7.16 2.10
CA LYS A 753 -22.34 8.26 2.55
C LYS A 753 -21.92 8.86 3.88
N ASN A 754 -21.21 8.09 4.70
CA ASN A 754 -20.74 8.53 6.00
C ASN A 754 -19.27 8.99 5.95
N ILE A 755 -18.65 9.07 4.78
CA ILE A 755 -17.26 9.46 4.61
C ILE A 755 -17.15 10.87 4.03
N HIS A 756 -16.24 11.67 4.59
CA HIS A 756 -15.86 12.96 4.04
C HIS A 756 -14.33 13.06 3.98
N TYR A 757 -13.80 13.87 3.06
CA TYR A 757 -12.36 13.98 2.85
C TYR A 757 -11.82 15.27 3.45
N VAL A 758 -10.83 15.14 4.35
CA VAL A 758 -10.11 16.27 4.94
C VAL A 758 -8.68 16.22 4.44
N ASN A 759 -8.26 17.22 3.66
CA ASN A 759 -6.93 17.27 3.02
C ASN A 759 -6.59 16.00 2.21
N GLY A 760 -7.58 15.39 1.56
CA GLY A 760 -7.39 14.17 0.77
C GLY A 760 -7.28 12.88 1.61
N VAL A 761 -7.60 12.92 2.90
CA VAL A 761 -7.67 11.74 3.77
C VAL A 761 -9.15 11.46 4.10
N PRO A 762 -9.64 10.21 3.97
CA PRO A 762 -11.01 9.87 4.31
C PRO A 762 -11.20 9.89 5.83
N VAL A 763 -12.35 10.43 6.27
CA VAL A 763 -12.72 10.58 7.68
C VAL A 763 -14.18 10.20 7.86
N VAL A 764 -14.44 9.40 8.89
CA VAL A 764 -15.81 9.05 9.27
C VAL A 764 -16.56 10.29 9.80
N SER A 765 -17.78 10.50 9.31
CA SER A 765 -18.67 11.57 9.75
C SER A 765 -18.93 11.50 11.25
N SER A 766 -18.75 12.61 11.96
CA SER A 766 -19.09 12.71 13.39
C SER A 766 -20.57 12.43 13.65
N SER A 767 -21.44 12.54 12.65
CA SER A 767 -22.86 12.25 12.80
C SER A 767 -23.12 10.79 13.21
N ILE A 768 -22.29 9.83 12.82
CA ILE A 768 -22.41 8.41 13.18
C ILE A 768 -21.58 8.01 14.41
N SER A 769 -21.02 8.99 15.13
CA SER A 769 -20.35 8.73 16.41
C SER A 769 -21.37 8.36 17.48
N GLY A 770 -21.18 7.22 18.13
CA GLY A 770 -21.91 6.83 19.32
C GLY A 770 -21.52 7.68 20.53
N CYS A 771 -22.35 7.67 21.56
CA CYS A 771 -22.02 8.29 22.83
C CYS A 771 -20.96 7.48 23.58
N PRO A 772 -19.91 8.13 24.11
CA PRO A 772 -18.85 7.43 24.82
C PRO A 772 -19.42 6.67 26.02
N ASN A 773 -19.12 5.37 26.08
CA ASN A 773 -19.53 4.46 27.16
C ASN A 773 -21.02 4.58 27.56
N GLN A 774 -21.92 4.80 26.59
CA GLN A 774 -23.36 5.01 26.82
C GLN A 774 -23.69 6.08 27.87
N CYS A 775 -22.88 7.14 27.96
CA CYS A 775 -23.00 8.18 28.99
C CYS A 775 -23.04 7.60 30.41
N SER A 776 -22.38 6.45 30.63
CA SER A 776 -22.32 5.69 31.87
C SER A 776 -23.70 5.48 32.52
N LEU A 777 -24.76 5.46 31.71
CA LEU A 777 -26.17 5.39 32.14
C LEU A 777 -26.59 6.50 33.12
N THR A 778 -25.83 7.60 33.16
CA THR A 778 -25.98 8.76 34.08
C THR A 778 -26.06 10.07 33.31
N GLY A 779 -26.38 10.00 32.03
CA GLY A 779 -26.65 11.13 31.15
C GLY A 779 -27.50 10.71 29.96
N ASN A 780 -27.94 11.71 29.19
CA ASN A 780 -28.67 11.51 27.95
C ASN A 780 -27.73 11.66 26.75
N CYS A 781 -27.80 10.72 25.81
CA CYS A 781 -27.06 10.80 24.57
C CYS A 781 -27.77 11.70 23.55
N VAL A 782 -27.10 12.74 23.07
CA VAL A 782 -27.61 13.61 22.00
C VAL A 782 -26.51 13.79 20.95
N SER A 783 -26.75 13.30 19.74
CA SER A 783 -25.82 13.44 18.60
C SER A 783 -24.38 13.00 18.90
N GLY A 784 -24.20 11.90 19.62
CA GLY A 784 -22.87 11.36 19.98
C GLY A 784 -22.17 12.08 21.14
N VAL A 785 -22.87 12.98 21.83
CA VAL A 785 -22.38 13.73 23.00
C VAL A 785 -23.23 13.42 24.22
N CYS A 786 -22.60 13.25 25.37
CA CYS A 786 -23.27 12.96 26.63
C CYS A 786 -23.66 14.24 27.38
N HIS A 787 -24.95 14.39 27.65
CA HIS A 787 -25.48 15.43 28.53
C HIS A 787 -25.73 14.83 29.92
N CYS A 788 -24.81 15.10 30.85
CA CYS A 788 -24.81 14.47 32.16
C CYS A 788 -25.98 14.93 33.03
N HIS A 789 -26.54 13.99 33.79
CA HIS A 789 -27.50 14.31 34.83
C HIS A 789 -26.82 15.13 35.94
N HIS A 790 -27.63 15.85 36.72
CA HIS A 790 -27.13 16.69 37.80
C HIS A 790 -26.26 15.87 38.79
N GLY A 791 -25.06 16.38 39.10
CA GLY A 791 -24.09 15.73 39.96
C GLY A 791 -23.03 14.89 39.24
N TYR A 792 -23.08 14.79 37.90
CA TYR A 792 -22.11 14.07 37.09
C TYR A 792 -21.42 14.97 36.05
N THR A 793 -20.18 14.61 35.69
CA THR A 793 -19.31 15.27 34.70
C THR A 793 -18.44 14.21 34.00
N SER A 794 -17.46 14.64 33.20
CA SER A 794 -16.70 13.86 32.20
C SER A 794 -17.42 13.67 30.86
N GLY A 795 -16.67 13.27 29.83
CA GLY A 795 -17.22 13.06 28.49
C GLY A 795 -18.24 11.93 28.40
N ASP A 796 -18.26 11.00 29.37
CA ASP A 796 -19.22 9.90 29.49
C ASP A 796 -20.03 9.93 30.79
N CYS A 797 -20.06 11.04 31.52
CA CYS A 797 -20.81 11.19 32.76
C CYS A 797 -20.43 10.23 33.90
N SER A 798 -19.25 9.62 33.86
CA SER A 798 -18.83 8.68 34.91
C SER A 798 -18.29 9.34 36.18
N VAL A 799 -17.94 10.64 36.14
CA VAL A 799 -17.28 11.32 37.26
C VAL A 799 -18.30 12.12 38.07
N GLN A 800 -18.30 11.96 39.39
CA GLN A 800 -19.20 12.64 40.31
C GLN A 800 -18.64 14.00 40.76
N ILE A 801 -19.49 15.02 40.70
CA ILE A 801 -19.18 16.39 41.15
C ILE A 801 -19.26 16.45 42.68
N GLY A 802 -18.30 17.13 43.30
CA GLY A 802 -18.29 17.34 44.76
C GLY A 802 -17.85 16.11 45.55
N VAL A 803 -17.35 15.06 44.89
CA VAL A 803 -16.79 13.85 45.51
C VAL A 803 -15.28 13.84 45.32
N ALA A 804 -14.53 13.75 46.42
CA ALA A 804 -13.08 13.69 46.36
C ALA A 804 -12.60 12.42 45.64
N PRO A 805 -11.51 12.48 44.84
CA PRO A 805 -10.92 11.29 44.23
C PRO A 805 -10.56 10.23 45.28
N LYS A 806 -10.62 8.94 44.92
CA LYS A 806 -10.31 7.85 45.85
C LYS A 806 -9.08 7.08 45.37
N ILE A 807 -7.95 7.25 46.06
CA ILE A 807 -6.74 6.45 45.78
C ILE A 807 -6.98 4.99 46.20
N TYR A 808 -6.93 4.06 45.25
CA TYR A 808 -6.94 2.64 45.55
C TYR A 808 -5.55 2.17 46.02
N ARG A 809 -4.50 2.53 45.28
CA ARG A 809 -3.11 2.18 45.59
C ARG A 809 -2.12 2.97 44.75
N LEU A 810 -0.84 2.80 45.06
CA LEU A 810 0.28 3.18 44.20
C LEU A 810 0.82 1.94 43.48
N ARG A 811 1.35 2.08 42.26
CA ARG A 811 2.12 1.00 41.62
C ARG A 811 3.38 0.67 42.43
N GLY A 812 3.81 -0.59 42.41
CA GLY A 812 4.90 -1.08 43.27
C GLY A 812 4.61 -1.01 44.78
N ASP A 813 3.34 -0.99 45.19
CA ASP A 813 2.90 -0.81 46.58
C ASP A 813 3.45 0.48 47.24
N GLY A 814 3.75 1.49 46.43
CA GLY A 814 4.33 2.76 46.89
C GLY A 814 5.85 2.73 47.08
N LEU A 815 6.53 1.63 46.78
CA LEU A 815 7.98 1.52 46.89
C LEU A 815 8.65 1.74 45.53
N CYS A 816 9.72 2.54 45.50
CA CYS A 816 10.53 2.78 44.32
C CYS A 816 12.02 2.67 44.63
N ASP A 817 12.70 1.75 43.95
CA ASP A 817 14.15 1.58 44.05
C ASP A 817 14.87 2.43 43.00
N ILE A 818 15.64 3.42 43.47
CA ILE A 818 16.41 4.34 42.61
C ILE A 818 17.47 3.64 41.76
N ARG A 819 17.84 2.40 42.09
CA ARG A 819 18.75 1.57 41.28
C ARG A 819 18.05 0.88 40.12
N THR A 820 16.74 0.73 40.20
CA THR A 820 15.92 0.12 39.13
C THR A 820 15.37 1.16 38.16
N ARG A 821 14.97 2.33 38.66
CA ARG A 821 14.45 3.45 37.85
C ARG A 821 14.65 4.81 38.55
N PRO A 822 14.48 5.95 37.87
CA PRO A 822 14.76 7.28 38.45
C PRO A 822 13.90 7.70 39.64
N CYS A 823 12.70 7.12 39.83
CA CYS A 823 11.80 7.43 40.95
C CYS A 823 11.37 8.89 41.06
N ARG A 824 11.35 9.61 39.93
CA ARG A 824 10.86 10.99 39.76
C ARG A 824 9.34 11.04 39.52
N GLN A 825 8.66 9.90 39.39
CA GLN A 825 7.24 9.81 39.08
C GLN A 825 6.59 8.67 39.87
N ALA A 826 5.46 9.00 40.50
CA ALA A 826 4.59 8.04 41.17
C ALA A 826 3.32 7.80 40.36
N ASN A 827 3.08 6.54 40.02
CA ASN A 827 1.86 6.08 39.34
C ASN A 827 0.77 5.78 40.38
N VAL A 828 -0.29 6.58 40.38
CA VAL A 828 -1.38 6.52 41.36
C VAL A 828 -2.62 5.93 40.71
N ILE A 829 -3.11 4.82 41.24
CA ILE A 829 -4.38 4.21 40.81
C ILE A 829 -5.49 4.82 41.66
N VAL A 830 -6.39 5.56 41.01
CA VAL A 830 -7.34 6.48 41.67
C VAL A 830 -8.64 6.54 40.88
N ASP A 831 -9.76 6.54 41.60
CA ASP A 831 -11.11 6.69 41.04
C ASP A 831 -11.60 8.15 41.07
N ASN A 832 -12.67 8.43 40.32
CA ASN A 832 -13.34 9.73 40.23
C ASN A 832 -12.44 10.87 39.74
N ILE A 833 -11.69 10.60 38.66
CA ILE A 833 -10.77 11.55 38.01
C ILE A 833 -11.20 11.88 36.59
N VAL A 834 -10.85 13.07 36.11
CA VAL A 834 -11.05 13.48 34.71
C VAL A 834 -9.86 14.30 34.22
N GLU A 835 -9.51 14.16 32.94
CA GLU A 835 -8.51 15.00 32.30
C GLU A 835 -8.95 16.48 32.33
N SER A 836 -8.18 17.32 33.01
CA SER A 836 -8.47 18.74 33.19
C SER A 836 -7.20 19.50 33.57
N ASP A 837 -7.21 20.82 33.41
CA ASP A 837 -6.09 21.67 33.87
C ASP A 837 -6.01 21.79 35.40
N THR A 838 -7.08 21.43 36.10
CA THR A 838 -7.14 21.41 37.58
C THR A 838 -6.61 20.10 38.18
N LEU A 839 -6.46 19.04 37.36
CA LEU A 839 -5.90 17.76 37.79
C LEU A 839 -4.47 17.95 38.32
N SER A 840 -4.31 17.75 39.63
CA SER A 840 -3.05 18.03 40.31
C SER A 840 -2.78 17.09 41.47
N CYS A 841 -1.48 16.88 41.73
CA CYS A 841 -1.00 16.11 42.85
C CYS A 841 -0.47 17.06 43.92
N ARG A 842 -0.78 16.80 45.18
CA ARG A 842 -0.15 17.42 46.35
C ARG A 842 0.83 16.44 46.95
N ILE A 843 2.08 16.84 47.00
CA ILE A 843 3.22 16.03 47.42
C ILE A 843 3.80 16.61 48.70
N THR A 844 3.65 15.92 49.82
CA THR A 844 4.17 16.34 51.13
C THR A 844 5.38 15.48 51.51
N PRO A 845 6.59 16.04 51.64
CA PRO A 845 7.78 15.25 51.99
C PRO A 845 7.71 14.76 53.44
N VAL A 846 8.04 13.50 53.66
CA VAL A 846 8.09 12.90 55.01
C VAL A 846 9.47 12.33 55.34
N ASP A 847 9.85 12.46 56.60
CA ASP A 847 10.98 11.79 57.22
C ASP A 847 10.56 10.39 57.69
N LEU A 848 11.45 9.41 57.50
CA LEU A 848 11.25 8.00 57.81
C LEU A 848 12.19 7.52 58.95
N SER A 849 13.04 8.39 59.46
CA SER A 849 14.08 8.07 60.46
C SER A 849 13.53 7.54 61.80
N SER A 850 12.32 7.95 62.19
CA SER A 850 11.70 7.61 63.48
C SER A 850 10.91 6.29 63.49
N GLY A 851 10.91 5.55 62.36
CA GLY A 851 10.10 4.33 62.19
C GLY A 851 8.62 4.60 61.90
N GLN A 852 8.20 5.87 61.87
CA GLN A 852 6.89 6.33 61.42
C GLN A 852 7.08 7.50 60.43
N PRO A 853 6.26 7.61 59.36
CA PRO A 853 6.35 8.75 58.45
C PRO A 853 5.89 10.06 59.11
N VAL A 854 6.81 11.02 59.27
CA VAL A 854 6.51 12.34 59.86
C VAL A 854 6.76 13.43 58.83
N GLU A 855 5.87 14.41 58.71
CA GLU A 855 6.03 15.51 57.75
C GLU A 855 7.30 16.33 58.04
N SER A 856 8.09 16.53 56.99
CA SER A 856 9.44 17.11 57.07
C SER A 856 9.55 18.47 56.35
N GLY A 857 8.49 18.93 55.69
CA GLY A 857 8.49 20.17 54.93
C GLY A 857 7.13 20.50 54.31
N PRO A 858 7.01 21.66 53.63
CA PRO A 858 5.76 22.11 53.05
C PRO A 858 5.33 21.21 51.88
N ALA A 859 4.01 21.07 51.72
CA ALA A 859 3.44 20.38 50.57
C ALA A 859 3.64 21.17 49.28
N VAL A 860 4.02 20.48 48.20
CA VAL A 860 4.20 21.05 46.87
C VAL A 860 3.06 20.57 45.97
N LYS A 861 2.45 21.48 45.23
CA LYS A 861 1.44 21.15 44.23
C LYS A 861 2.09 20.99 42.85
N THR A 862 1.90 19.84 42.21
CA THR A 862 2.39 19.55 40.84
C THR A 862 1.21 19.21 39.92
N LYS A 863 1.33 19.52 38.62
CA LYS A 863 0.32 19.08 37.63
C LYS A 863 0.35 17.56 37.54
N GLY A 864 -0.82 16.93 37.65
CA GLY A 864 -0.95 15.48 37.49
C GLY A 864 -1.11 15.15 36.02
N GLU A 865 -0.41 14.12 35.54
CA GLU A 865 -0.58 13.64 34.18
C GLU A 865 -1.65 12.55 34.13
N PHE A 866 -2.73 12.80 33.40
CA PHE A 866 -3.80 11.83 33.20
C PHE A 866 -3.31 10.72 32.26
N LEU A 867 -3.26 9.48 32.75
CA LEU A 867 -2.85 8.31 31.97
C LEU A 867 -4.04 7.48 31.48
N SER A 868 -5.04 7.31 32.33
CA SER A 868 -6.32 6.66 32.02
C SER A 868 -7.39 7.11 33.01
N PHE A 869 -8.63 6.67 32.83
CA PHE A 869 -9.73 6.94 33.77
C PHE A 869 -9.49 6.43 35.20
N LEU A 870 -8.43 5.62 35.44
CA LEU A 870 -8.06 5.09 36.75
C LEU A 870 -6.62 5.41 37.17
N GLU A 871 -5.85 6.15 36.37
CA GLU A 871 -4.44 6.35 36.64
C GLU A 871 -3.97 7.78 36.39
N VAL A 872 -3.31 8.35 37.41
CA VAL A 872 -2.63 9.64 37.36
C VAL A 872 -1.16 9.43 37.68
N GLN A 873 -0.29 10.02 36.87
CA GLN A 873 1.14 10.06 37.15
C GLN A 873 1.50 11.39 37.81
N CYS A 874 2.08 11.32 39.00
CA CYS A 874 2.47 12.47 39.79
C CYS A 874 3.99 12.70 39.73
N PRO A 875 4.45 13.88 39.25
CA PRO A 875 5.86 14.25 39.33
C PRO A 875 6.31 14.45 40.78
N ILE A 876 7.42 13.81 41.14
CA ILE A 876 8.12 13.95 42.41
C ILE A 876 9.22 15.02 42.25
N PRO A 877 9.27 16.06 43.09
CA PRO A 877 10.26 17.14 42.95
C PRO A 877 11.71 16.65 43.03
N GLU A 878 12.54 17.01 42.03
CA GLU A 878 13.90 16.48 41.84
C GLU A 878 14.87 16.72 43.00
N SER A 879 14.75 17.85 43.72
CA SER A 879 15.60 18.14 44.89
C SER A 879 15.53 17.06 45.98
N ASN A 880 14.48 16.24 45.95
CA ASN A 880 14.20 15.24 46.96
C ASN A 880 14.61 13.81 46.55
N VAL A 881 15.13 13.62 45.33
CA VAL A 881 15.50 12.30 44.78
C VAL A 881 16.95 12.36 44.24
N MET A 882 17.91 11.86 45.03
CA MET A 882 19.34 11.82 44.68
C MET A 882 19.86 10.39 44.63
N LYS A 883 20.83 10.10 43.75
CA LYS A 883 21.46 8.78 43.63
C LYS A 883 22.31 8.49 44.88
N GLY A 884 22.03 7.40 45.60
CA GLY A 884 22.65 7.09 46.89
C GLY A 884 21.82 7.52 48.09
N LEU A 885 20.66 8.15 47.91
CA LEU A 885 19.72 8.40 49.00
C LEU A 885 19.29 7.09 49.70
N SER A 886 19.41 6.99 51.03
CA SER A 886 19.00 5.77 51.76
C SER A 886 17.50 5.53 51.65
N ALA A 887 16.67 6.46 52.14
CA ALA A 887 15.23 6.45 51.95
C ALA A 887 14.65 7.85 52.14
N LYS A 888 13.61 8.19 51.37
CA LYS A 888 12.80 9.41 51.51
C LYS A 888 11.35 9.08 51.19
N GLY A 889 10.43 9.56 52.01
CA GLY A 889 9.00 9.35 51.78
C GLY A 889 8.31 10.61 51.27
N PHE A 890 7.18 10.40 50.61
CA PHE A 890 6.27 11.43 50.13
C PHE A 890 4.84 10.97 50.35
N LYS A 891 4.02 11.79 51.01
CA LYS A 891 2.57 11.61 50.99
C LYS A 891 2.01 12.27 49.74
N ILE A 892 1.17 11.53 49.02
CA ILE A 892 0.56 11.94 47.76
C ILE A 892 -0.95 11.98 47.94
N SER A 893 -1.56 13.12 47.59
CA SER A 893 -3.02 13.23 47.42
C SER A 893 -3.34 13.86 46.07
N ILE A 894 -4.50 13.49 45.51
CA ILE A 894 -4.94 13.89 44.15
C ILE A 894 -6.17 14.75 44.26
N THR A 895 -6.26 15.79 43.43
CA THR A 895 -7.49 16.55 43.22
C THR A 895 -7.80 16.63 41.73
N SER A 896 -9.09 16.55 41.39
CA SER A 896 -9.59 16.71 40.01
C SER A 896 -10.18 18.11 39.79
N ASP A 897 -10.70 18.76 40.85
CA ASP A 897 -11.35 20.07 40.81
C ASP A 897 -10.48 21.21 41.39
N GLY A 898 -9.29 20.89 41.90
CA GLY A 898 -8.37 21.83 42.53
C GLY A 898 -8.63 22.08 44.01
N HIS A 899 -9.75 21.58 44.57
CA HIS A 899 -10.24 21.88 45.91
C HIS A 899 -10.37 20.64 46.79
N LEU A 900 -11.06 19.60 46.33
CA LEU A 900 -11.27 18.35 47.05
C LEU A 900 -10.13 17.39 46.76
N TYR A 901 -9.36 17.05 47.80
CA TYR A 901 -8.24 16.13 47.72
C TYR A 901 -8.64 14.75 48.24
N SER A 902 -8.07 13.72 47.62
CA SER A 902 -8.16 12.35 48.06
C SER A 902 -7.55 12.13 49.45
N GLN A 903 -7.75 10.94 50.00
CA GLN A 903 -6.89 10.40 51.04
C GLN A 903 -5.42 10.39 50.58
N GLU A 904 -4.50 10.48 51.56
CA GLU A 904 -3.05 10.45 51.31
C GLU A 904 -2.55 9.02 51.14
N ALA A 905 -1.63 8.81 50.20
CA ALA A 905 -0.90 7.56 50.01
C ALA A 905 0.61 7.78 50.14
N LEU A 906 1.32 6.85 50.77
CA LEU A 906 2.75 6.94 51.02
C LEU A 906 3.56 6.36 49.85
N PHE A 907 4.37 7.20 49.21
CA PHE A 907 5.36 6.82 48.21
C PHE A 907 6.76 6.92 48.81
N ILE A 908 7.58 5.90 48.68
CA ILE A 908 8.91 5.81 49.28
C ILE A 908 9.92 5.57 48.17
N VAL A 909 10.91 6.44 48.13
CA VAL A 909 12.07 6.33 47.25
C VAL A 909 13.25 5.89 48.10
N ALA A 910 13.86 4.76 47.76
CA ALA A 910 14.97 4.20 48.51
C ALA A 910 16.03 3.61 47.58
N ASP A 911 17.27 3.51 48.07
CA ASP A 911 18.27 2.65 47.44
C ASP A 911 18.07 1.22 47.95
N GLY A 912 17.52 0.35 47.09
CA GLY A 912 17.13 -1.02 47.48
C GLY A 912 18.30 -1.92 47.89
N TYR A 913 19.55 -1.55 47.59
CA TYR A 913 20.72 -2.24 48.11
C TYR A 913 21.02 -1.86 49.56
N CYS A 914 20.72 -0.62 49.92
CA CYS A 914 21.13 0.00 51.17
C CYS A 914 20.06 -0.06 52.24
N THR A 915 18.81 -0.03 51.83
CA THR A 915 17.69 0.15 52.74
C THR A 915 16.50 -0.60 52.22
N LYS A 916 15.96 -1.47 53.07
CA LYS A 916 14.74 -2.21 52.78
C LYS A 916 13.59 -1.52 53.50
N CYS A 917 12.63 -1.02 52.74
CA CYS A 917 11.45 -0.35 53.27
C CYS A 917 10.19 -1.21 53.12
N THR A 918 9.26 -1.05 54.04
CA THR A 918 7.88 -1.56 53.94
C THR A 918 6.95 -0.45 53.45
N ALA A 919 5.79 -0.82 52.89
CA ALA A 919 4.76 0.14 52.47
C ALA A 919 4.22 1.02 53.63
N ALA A 920 4.43 0.62 54.88
CA ALA A 920 4.07 1.40 56.07
C ALA A 920 5.11 2.49 56.42
N GLY A 921 6.23 2.57 55.68
CA GLY A 921 7.31 3.53 55.98
C GLY A 921 8.35 3.04 56.98
N VAL A 922 8.32 1.76 57.37
CA VAL A 922 9.38 1.17 58.20
C VAL A 922 10.55 0.77 57.30
N CYS A 923 11.70 1.40 57.49
CA CYS A 923 12.91 1.18 56.70
C CYS A 923 14.04 0.66 57.59
N THR A 924 14.73 -0.39 57.14
CA THR A 924 15.90 -0.97 57.82
C THR A 924 17.12 -0.90 56.93
N HIS A 925 18.25 -0.44 57.49
CA HIS A 925 19.53 -0.40 56.78
C HIS A 925 20.08 -1.81 56.54
N ASN A 926 20.71 -1.99 55.39
CA ASN A 926 21.47 -3.19 55.06
C ASN A 926 22.86 -3.11 55.73
N PRO A 927 23.22 -4.07 56.61
CA PRO A 927 24.53 -4.07 57.27
C PRO A 927 25.72 -4.18 56.30
N ASP A 928 25.51 -4.67 55.07
CA ASP A 928 26.55 -4.79 54.04
C ASP A 928 26.73 -3.51 53.19
N SER A 929 26.31 -2.35 53.71
CA SER A 929 26.41 -1.05 53.04
C SER A 929 26.92 0.04 53.97
N CYS A 930 27.56 1.07 53.42
CA CYS A 930 27.96 2.26 54.19
C CYS A 930 27.03 3.43 53.90
N PHE A 931 26.75 4.20 54.94
CA PHE A 931 25.95 5.41 54.90
C PHE A 931 26.79 6.60 55.38
N ILE A 932 27.46 7.26 54.43
CA ILE A 932 28.47 8.28 54.68
C ILE A 932 27.93 9.61 54.15
N ASP A 933 27.94 10.67 54.97
CA ASP A 933 27.44 12.01 54.61
C ASP A 933 26.00 12.02 54.04
N GLY A 934 25.13 11.15 54.56
CA GLY A 934 23.73 11.06 54.11
C GLY A 934 23.53 10.31 52.78
N MET A 935 24.58 9.70 52.25
CA MET A 935 24.61 8.97 50.98
C MET A 935 25.03 7.52 51.21
N CYS A 936 24.46 6.63 50.44
CA CYS A 936 24.72 5.21 50.50
C CYS A 936 25.71 4.76 49.45
N TYR A 937 26.64 3.92 49.89
CA TYR A 937 27.72 3.33 49.11
C TYR A 937 27.69 1.80 49.27
N ARG A 938 28.01 1.09 48.18
CA ARG A 938 28.22 -0.36 48.20
C ARG A 938 29.52 -0.68 48.92
N ASN A 939 29.59 -1.86 49.51
CA ASN A 939 30.87 -2.40 49.95
C ASN A 939 31.88 -2.39 48.79
N GLY A 940 33.02 -1.73 48.98
CA GLY A 940 34.07 -1.53 47.98
C GLY A 940 33.97 -0.26 47.13
N ASP A 941 32.87 0.53 47.21
CA ASP A 941 32.79 1.84 46.55
C ASP A 941 33.87 2.77 47.09
N GLN A 942 34.41 3.66 46.25
CA GLN A 942 35.51 4.56 46.60
C GLN A 942 35.12 6.03 46.53
N ASP A 943 35.67 6.81 47.45
CA ASP A 943 35.61 8.26 47.41
C ASP A 943 36.69 8.85 46.49
N SER A 944 36.65 10.16 46.29
CA SER A 944 37.64 10.89 45.46
C SER A 944 39.09 10.80 45.97
N LYS A 945 39.30 10.34 47.20
CA LYS A 945 40.60 10.21 47.86
C LYS A 945 41.07 8.75 47.94
N GLY A 946 40.35 7.81 47.33
CA GLY A 946 40.69 6.38 47.30
C GLY A 946 40.39 5.64 48.61
N GLN A 947 39.61 6.23 49.51
CA GLN A 947 39.06 5.55 50.68
C GLN A 947 37.89 4.68 50.23
N VAL A 948 37.71 3.52 50.86
CA VAL A 948 36.66 2.54 50.49
C VAL A 948 35.54 2.54 51.52
N CYS A 949 34.31 2.29 51.06
CA CYS A 949 33.24 1.82 51.92
C CYS A 949 33.54 0.37 52.31
N ASP A 950 33.87 0.13 53.58
CA ASP A 950 34.02 -1.21 54.15
C ASP A 950 33.09 -1.34 55.37
N PRO A 951 31.87 -1.91 55.19
CA PRO A 951 30.89 -2.05 56.26
C PRO A 951 31.38 -2.93 57.42
N SER A 952 32.41 -3.77 57.20
CA SER A 952 33.00 -4.59 58.26
C SER A 952 33.86 -3.77 59.24
N VAL A 953 34.32 -2.59 58.81
CA VAL A 953 35.14 -1.66 59.60
C VAL A 953 34.32 -0.45 60.06
N SER A 954 33.60 0.20 59.15
CA SER A 954 32.69 1.29 59.47
C SER A 954 31.54 1.35 58.48
N THR A 955 30.32 1.43 59.01
CA THR A 955 29.11 1.64 58.21
C THR A 955 28.76 3.12 58.04
N VAL A 956 29.50 4.04 58.66
CA VAL A 956 29.16 5.49 58.67
C VAL A 956 30.30 6.41 58.23
N ASP A 957 31.51 5.87 58.07
CA ASP A 957 32.70 6.63 57.67
C ASP A 957 33.47 5.90 56.57
N TRP A 958 34.19 6.68 55.75
CA TRP A 958 35.14 6.15 54.79
C TRP A 958 36.30 5.44 55.49
N THR A 959 36.66 4.27 54.99
CA THR A 959 37.73 3.46 55.58
C THR A 959 38.99 3.52 54.71
N TYR A 960 40.14 3.66 55.36
CA TYR A 960 41.42 3.60 54.65
C TYR A 960 41.76 2.15 54.35
N SER A 961 41.83 1.79 53.08
CA SER A 961 42.24 0.44 52.69
C SER A 961 43.66 0.16 53.19
N LYS A 962 43.83 -0.89 54.02
CA LYS A 962 45.16 -1.37 54.44
C LYS A 962 45.90 -2.15 53.34
N THR A 963 45.28 -2.36 52.20
CA THR A 963 45.87 -3.01 51.04
C THR A 963 45.30 -2.38 49.78
N VAL A 964 46.08 -1.50 49.14
CA VAL A 964 45.88 -1.21 47.73
C VAL A 964 46.19 -2.51 46.99
N GLN A 965 45.16 -3.30 46.70
CA GLN A 965 45.27 -4.31 45.64
C GLN A 965 44.96 -3.55 44.36
N GLU A 966 45.95 -3.37 43.49
CA GLU A 966 45.73 -2.71 42.20
C GLU A 966 44.59 -3.43 41.46
N ILE A 967 43.58 -2.65 41.05
CA ILE A 967 42.61 -3.11 40.06
C ILE A 967 43.41 -3.30 38.77
N ASP A 968 43.55 -4.54 38.30
CA ASP A 968 44.16 -4.84 37.00
C ASP A 968 43.46 -4.01 35.91
N HIS A 969 44.19 -3.56 34.90
CA HIS A 969 43.72 -2.66 33.84
C HIS A 969 42.42 -3.15 33.16
N TYR A 970 42.17 -4.46 33.18
CA TYR A 970 41.00 -5.11 32.60
C TYR A 970 39.75 -5.15 33.50
N THR A 971 39.89 -4.77 34.78
CA THR A 971 38.82 -4.72 35.79
C THR A 971 38.37 -3.28 36.02
N ALA A 972 37.06 -3.03 36.02
CA ALA A 972 36.53 -1.66 36.15
C ALA A 972 36.37 -1.20 37.62
N THR A 973 36.06 -2.14 38.53
CA THR A 973 35.91 -1.93 39.98
C THR A 973 36.19 -3.25 40.73
N PHE A 974 36.44 -3.20 42.05
CA PHE A 974 36.71 -4.39 42.87
C PHE A 974 35.59 -5.43 42.92
N THR A 975 34.35 -5.05 42.62
CA THR A 975 33.18 -5.93 42.63
C THR A 975 32.81 -6.44 41.23
N GLY A 976 33.60 -6.10 40.21
CA GLY A 976 33.26 -6.36 38.82
C GLY A 976 32.26 -5.35 38.23
N CYS A 977 31.80 -5.65 37.04
CA CYS A 977 31.03 -4.77 36.18
C CYS A 977 29.98 -5.60 35.42
N ARG A 978 29.10 -4.91 34.67
CA ARG A 978 27.97 -5.55 33.98
C ARG A 978 28.49 -6.63 33.03
N CYS A 979 28.07 -7.87 33.24
CA CYS A 979 28.54 -9.00 32.45
C CYS A 979 28.14 -8.84 30.98
N PRO A 980 29.08 -8.90 30.02
CA PRO A 980 28.76 -8.76 28.60
C PRO A 980 27.80 -9.83 28.09
N TYR A 981 27.84 -11.04 28.67
CA TYR A 981 27.01 -12.18 28.30
C TYR A 981 25.67 -12.27 29.05
N ASN A 982 25.55 -11.60 30.20
CA ASN A 982 24.31 -11.51 30.96
C ASN A 982 24.21 -10.14 31.59
N THR A 983 23.54 -9.23 30.89
CA THR A 983 23.46 -7.84 31.31
C THR A 983 22.62 -7.65 32.58
N ASN A 984 22.01 -8.68 33.14
CA ASN A 984 21.33 -8.59 34.44
C ASN A 984 22.27 -8.88 35.63
N LEU A 985 23.49 -9.36 35.37
CA LEU A 985 24.52 -9.63 36.37
C LEU A 985 25.62 -8.55 36.33
N PHE A 986 26.12 -8.17 37.50
CA PHE A 986 27.03 -7.02 37.70
C PHE A 986 28.34 -7.40 38.42
N ASP A 987 28.63 -8.68 38.49
CA ASP A 987 29.73 -9.30 39.22
C ASP A 987 30.89 -9.75 38.31
N CYS A 988 30.91 -9.40 37.02
CA CYS A 988 31.99 -9.79 36.11
C CYS A 988 33.27 -9.00 36.36
N ALA A 989 34.37 -9.68 36.65
CA ALA A 989 35.65 -9.03 36.93
C ALA A 989 36.36 -8.42 35.70
N CYS A 990 36.06 -8.84 34.47
CA CYS A 990 36.73 -8.37 33.25
C CYS A 990 35.76 -7.61 32.33
N CYS A 991 35.94 -6.30 32.13
CA CYS A 991 35.05 -5.49 31.28
C CYS A 991 35.76 -4.51 30.33
N GLN A 992 37.08 -4.59 30.23
CA GLN A 992 37.84 -3.97 29.14
C GLN A 992 38.40 -5.04 28.20
N ASN A 993 38.50 -4.73 26.90
CA ASN A 993 38.97 -5.67 25.89
C ASN A 993 40.40 -6.18 26.19
N GLY A 994 40.58 -7.50 26.17
CA GLY A 994 41.90 -8.17 26.34
C GLY A 994 42.09 -8.96 27.65
N GLY A 995 41.15 -8.87 28.59
CA GLY A 995 41.16 -9.63 29.84
C GLY A 995 40.40 -10.98 29.77
N CYS A 996 40.89 -11.98 30.51
CA CYS A 996 40.27 -13.29 30.70
C CYS A 996 39.95 -13.51 32.18
N GLN A 997 38.78 -14.07 32.45
CA GLN A 997 38.31 -14.36 33.81
C GLN A 997 38.90 -15.69 34.30
N CYS A 998 39.46 -15.71 35.52
CA CYS A 998 39.82 -16.98 36.16
C CYS A 998 38.53 -17.76 36.44
N GLY A 999 38.51 -19.09 36.23
CA GLY A 999 37.29 -19.92 36.30
C GLY A 999 36.58 -19.91 37.68
N GLU A 1000 35.61 -20.81 37.89
CA GLU A 1000 34.70 -20.83 39.06
C GLU A 1000 35.35 -20.70 40.46
N ILE A 1001 36.65 -21.00 40.58
CA ILE A 1001 37.41 -20.93 41.83
C ILE A 1001 37.77 -19.48 42.21
N GLN A 1002 37.93 -18.58 41.24
CA GLN A 1002 38.28 -17.16 41.45
C GLN A 1002 37.52 -16.23 40.48
N PRO A 1003 36.17 -16.16 40.59
CA PRO A 1003 35.32 -15.46 39.63
C PRO A 1003 35.54 -13.94 39.61
N ASN A 1004 36.11 -13.36 40.66
CA ASN A 1004 36.34 -11.93 40.79
C ASN A 1004 37.73 -11.48 40.30
N GLN A 1005 38.49 -12.36 39.62
CA GLN A 1005 39.86 -12.06 39.19
C GLN A 1005 39.97 -12.04 37.65
N CYS A 1006 40.58 -10.97 37.14
CA CYS A 1006 40.92 -10.81 35.72
C CYS A 1006 42.44 -10.98 35.51
N THR A 1007 42.83 -11.52 34.35
CA THR A 1007 44.24 -11.58 33.90
C THR A 1007 44.34 -11.33 32.41
N ASN A 1008 45.54 -11.02 31.92
CA ASN A 1008 45.82 -11.04 30.49
C ASN A 1008 45.63 -12.47 29.93
N CYS A 1009 44.81 -12.62 28.89
CA CYS A 1009 44.52 -13.92 28.26
C CYS A 1009 45.77 -14.72 27.82
N ASN A 1010 46.92 -14.05 27.63
CA ASN A 1010 48.18 -14.70 27.25
C ASN A 1010 49.06 -15.15 28.43
N ASN A 1011 48.70 -14.84 29.68
CA ASN A 1011 49.50 -15.22 30.85
C ASN A 1011 48.72 -16.12 31.83
N LYS A 1012 48.65 -17.41 31.48
CA LYS A 1012 47.85 -18.44 32.18
C LYS A 1012 48.35 -18.82 33.58
N ALA A 1013 49.57 -18.41 33.95
CA ALA A 1013 50.18 -18.80 35.22
C ALA A 1013 49.49 -18.19 36.46
N LEU A 1014 48.69 -17.13 36.28
CA LEU A 1014 48.05 -16.37 37.36
C LEU A 1014 46.63 -16.86 37.75
N CYS A 1015 46.01 -17.77 36.99
CA CYS A 1015 44.62 -18.23 37.20
C CYS A 1015 44.48 -19.69 37.69
N GLY A 1016 45.57 -20.36 38.08
CA GLY A 1016 45.52 -21.80 38.36
C GLY A 1016 45.21 -22.65 37.11
N SER A 1017 44.94 -23.94 37.29
CA SER A 1017 45.00 -24.97 36.23
C SER A 1017 43.92 -24.92 35.14
N ASN A 1018 42.93 -24.03 35.20
CA ASN A 1018 41.87 -23.94 34.18
C ASN A 1018 41.27 -22.50 34.03
N PRO A 1019 41.87 -21.63 33.20
CA PRO A 1019 41.23 -20.37 32.78
C PRO A 1019 40.17 -20.61 31.68
N GLY A 1020 39.00 -19.98 31.80
CA GLY A 1020 37.98 -19.95 30.74
C GLY A 1020 38.27 -18.84 29.72
N LEU A 1021 38.22 -19.14 28.43
CA LEU A 1021 38.46 -18.15 27.37
C LEU A 1021 37.18 -17.40 27.00
N PHE A 1022 37.24 -16.06 27.00
CA PHE A 1022 36.28 -15.21 26.28
C PHE A 1022 36.48 -15.39 24.77
N PRO A 1023 35.44 -15.57 23.93
CA PRO A 1023 35.58 -15.38 22.49
C PRO A 1023 35.56 -13.89 22.13
N PRO A 1024 36.22 -13.47 21.03
CA PRO A 1024 36.25 -12.08 20.59
C PRO A 1024 34.88 -11.60 20.07
N PRO A 1025 34.56 -10.30 20.23
CA PRO A 1025 33.32 -9.72 19.71
C PRO A 1025 33.46 -9.44 18.21
N THR A 1026 33.16 -10.43 17.38
CA THR A 1026 32.75 -10.24 15.98
C THR A 1026 31.82 -11.37 15.55
N GLN A 1027 30.52 -11.15 15.70
CA GLN A 1027 29.51 -11.31 14.65
C GLN A 1027 28.22 -10.58 15.03
#